data_AF-A0A7K6BVZ3-F1
#
_entry.id   AF-A0A7K6BVZ3-F1
#
_cell.length_a   1.000
_cell.length_b   1.000
_cell.length_c   1.000
_cell.angle_alpha   90.00
_cell.angle_beta   90.00
_cell.angle_gamma   90.00
#
_symmetry.space_group_name_H-M   'P 1'
#
loop_
_entity.id
_entity.type
_entity.pdbx_description
1 polymer ?
#
loop_
_entity_poly.entity_id
_entity_poly.type
_entity_poly.pdbx_seq_one_letter_code
_entity_poly.pdbx_strand_id
1 'polypeptide(L)'
;MKIIQYLTELPENKEDDPGTKKSRTCKTKLKNQDGQLFNVESHSDKQLRHFKFLSVSFMSQLLSSQSFVKKIVECEETEELQELEQRLLEEVLHYINTVASSVEANVDKPTAKFWRVLLSKCYDMLDKVNALLPTETFIPVIGGLMMNQLPSVRRKAMDLLNNKVQQRTKWQKSQILQLLELVPELIAIVKCRRKEEEEEQAINRQTALFSLKLLCKGFGTENPAPFVPVLKTAVDLISSEKEEKNVMGSALLCIAEVTCTLKAQAIPQLPRLMPALLKTLKSKKELVSNEIYLLSAVTALLKVAETLPHFLSPYLLECLLQVVRLEKIVVEFGPSSQISVRVASLKTILATRLAPRILLPAVTKCYSEVVHTRKNCLGPLMNILKEHIVGMEKEHLISHQPELTAFFMKVLDFRTEHAQDDLEEVGKIEAYIIDCLISMVMKLSEASFRPLFFKLFDWSKTESTLKDRLLTFHRIADCIADKLKGLFTLFAGHLVKPFAETLNQVNISKTDEAFFDSDNNTEKSCLLLQFTMDCLHKLFLFDTQKFLSKERAETLMQPLVDQLENVLGGDEKFQERVTAHLIPCIAQFSVAMADDSLWKPLNYQILLKTRHNSPKVRFAALLALIEVAQKLKENYLVLLPESIPFLAELMEDECEEVEQQCQKTIQQLEVILGEPLQSYF
;
A
#
# COMPACT_ATOMS: atom_id res chain seq x y z
N MET A 1 -10.69 20.07 49.37
CA MET A 1 -12.03 20.65 49.62
C MET A 1 -11.94 22.06 50.18
N LYS A 2 -11.58 22.28 51.46
CA LYS A 2 -11.52 23.63 52.05
C LYS A 2 -10.66 24.65 51.28
N ILE A 3 -9.57 24.19 50.64
CA ILE A 3 -8.73 25.03 49.77
C ILE A 3 -9.49 25.49 48.52
N ILE A 4 -10.33 24.64 47.92
CA ILE A 4 -11.12 24.96 46.73
C ILE A 4 -12.22 25.96 47.08
N GLN A 5 -12.95 25.69 48.17
CA GLN A 5 -13.98 26.59 48.70
C GLN A 5 -13.41 27.99 48.99
N TYR A 6 -12.21 28.04 49.57
CA TYR A 6 -11.52 29.30 49.79
C TYR A 6 -11.08 29.97 48.49
N LEU A 7 -10.68 29.22 47.46
CA LEU A 7 -10.33 29.76 46.15
C LEU A 7 -11.53 30.31 45.38
N THR A 8 -12.73 29.72 45.53
CA THR A 8 -14.00 30.24 44.98
C THR A 8 -14.46 31.52 45.67
N GLU A 9 -14.17 31.70 46.96
CA GLU A 9 -14.51 32.90 47.73
C GLU A 9 -13.60 34.11 47.42
N LEU A 10 -12.47 33.90 46.74
CA LEU A 10 -11.50 34.97 46.42
C LEU A 10 -11.88 35.73 45.14
N PRO A 11 -11.85 37.09 45.14
CA PRO A 11 -12.25 37.92 44.00
C PRO A 11 -11.42 37.64 42.73
N GLU A 12 -12.01 37.87 41.55
CA GLU A 12 -11.38 37.61 40.25
C GLU A 12 -10.20 38.56 39.97
N ASN A 13 -10.39 39.85 40.22
CA ASN A 13 -9.35 40.87 40.31
C ASN A 13 -9.75 41.86 41.43
N LYS A 14 -8.82 42.63 42.00
CA LYS A 14 -9.21 43.84 42.73
C LYS A 14 -9.94 44.77 41.77
N GLU A 15 -11.16 45.20 42.11
CA GLU A 15 -11.83 46.24 41.35
C GLU A 15 -11.02 47.55 41.45
N ASP A 16 -10.57 48.06 40.31
CA ASP A 16 -10.12 49.44 40.17
C ASP A 16 -11.37 50.33 40.27
N ASP A 17 -11.66 50.85 41.47
CA ASP A 17 -12.67 51.90 41.63
C ASP A 17 -12.00 53.28 41.41
N PRO A 18 -12.33 54.03 40.34
CA PRO A 18 -11.67 55.28 39.98
C PRO A 18 -12.26 56.43 40.79
N GLY A 19 -11.90 56.56 42.08
CA GLY A 19 -12.40 57.69 42.84
C GLY A 19 -12.05 57.71 44.32
N THR A 20 -10.85 58.20 44.65
CA THR A 20 -10.58 59.30 45.60
C THR A 20 -9.21 59.13 46.28
N LYS A 21 -8.27 60.02 45.91
CA LYS A 21 -7.10 60.33 46.73
C LYS A 21 -7.55 61.03 48.00
N LYS A 22 -7.44 60.40 49.18
CA LYS A 22 -7.21 61.12 50.45
C LYS A 22 -6.27 60.36 51.38
N SER A 23 -5.56 61.17 52.15
CA SER A 23 -4.31 60.97 52.88
C SER A 23 -4.36 60.04 54.10
N ARG A 24 -3.17 59.52 54.44
CA ARG A 24 -2.80 58.88 55.71
C ARG A 24 -3.33 59.62 56.95
N THR A 25 -3.97 58.90 57.88
CA THR A 25 -3.61 58.86 59.32
C THR A 25 -4.38 57.81 60.14
N CYS A 26 -3.61 57.04 60.92
CA CYS A 26 -3.87 56.47 62.26
C CYS A 26 -5.07 55.53 62.55
N LYS A 27 -4.69 54.27 62.84
CA LYS A 27 -5.22 53.36 63.88
C LYS A 27 -6.74 53.18 63.97
N THR A 28 -7.21 52.04 63.49
CA THR A 28 -8.32 51.34 64.16
C THR A 28 -8.16 49.82 64.05
N LYS A 29 -7.74 49.23 65.18
CA LYS A 29 -7.97 47.87 65.68
C LYS A 29 -7.91 46.71 64.67
N LEU A 30 -6.80 45.96 64.77
CA LEU A 30 -6.79 44.51 64.61
C LEU A 30 -7.97 43.90 65.41
N LYS A 31 -8.95 43.35 64.70
CA LYS A 31 -9.85 42.34 65.26
C LYS A 31 -10.01 41.23 64.22
N ASN A 32 -9.42 40.09 64.57
CA ASN A 32 -9.61 38.76 64.00
C ASN A 32 -9.24 38.60 62.51
N GLN A 33 -7.93 38.59 62.25
CA GLN A 33 -7.35 38.11 60.97
C GLN A 33 -6.58 36.77 61.15
N ASP A 34 -6.79 36.07 62.26
CA ASP A 34 -6.25 34.72 62.44
C ASP A 34 -7.20 33.71 61.77
N GLY A 35 -7.01 33.49 60.47
CA GLY A 35 -7.74 32.44 59.75
C GLY A 35 -7.80 32.54 58.23
N GLN A 36 -7.46 33.67 57.62
CA GLN A 36 -7.47 33.79 56.15
C GLN A 36 -6.11 33.39 55.56
N LEU A 37 -6.10 32.34 54.73
CA LEU A 37 -4.90 31.78 54.08
C LEU A 37 -4.21 32.75 53.10
N PHE A 38 -4.92 33.78 52.61
CA PHE A 38 -4.40 34.83 51.75
C PHE A 38 -5.06 36.19 52.07
N ASN A 39 -4.26 37.21 52.40
CA ASN A 39 -4.77 38.55 52.69
C ASN A 39 -4.96 39.34 51.38
N VAL A 40 -6.21 39.55 50.99
CA VAL A 40 -6.58 40.26 49.76
C VAL A 40 -6.15 41.73 49.81
N GLU A 41 -6.12 42.37 50.98
CA GLU A 41 -5.80 43.80 51.11
C GLU A 41 -4.30 44.09 50.95
N SER A 42 -3.42 43.19 51.44
CA SER A 42 -1.96 43.41 51.45
C SER A 42 -1.22 42.97 50.17
N HIS A 43 -1.84 42.16 49.31
CA HIS A 43 -1.17 41.55 48.15
C HIS A 43 -1.65 42.11 46.80
N SER A 44 -0.77 42.08 45.79
CA SER A 44 -1.07 42.55 44.41
C SER A 44 -1.89 41.53 43.61
N ASP A 45 -2.58 41.96 42.55
CA ASP A 45 -3.34 41.06 41.67
C ASP A 45 -2.47 39.98 41.00
N LYS A 46 -1.16 40.25 40.82
CA LYS A 46 -0.21 39.24 40.33
C LYS A 46 0.06 38.17 41.38
N GLN A 47 0.18 38.56 42.66
CA GLN A 47 0.38 37.64 43.77
C GLN A 47 -0.88 36.82 44.05
N LEU A 48 -2.07 37.41 43.94
CA LEU A 48 -3.34 36.69 44.04
C LEU A 48 -3.47 35.62 42.95
N ARG A 49 -3.13 35.97 41.71
CA ARG A 49 -3.11 35.02 40.58
C ARG A 49 -2.08 33.92 40.76
N HIS A 50 -0.88 34.25 41.22
CA HIS A 50 0.14 33.26 41.52
C HIS A 50 -0.28 32.31 42.66
N PHE A 51 -0.92 32.84 43.70
CA PHE A 51 -1.48 32.04 44.80
C PHE A 51 -2.58 31.09 44.32
N LYS A 52 -3.53 31.57 43.49
CA LYS A 52 -4.56 30.72 42.86
C LYS A 52 -3.93 29.58 42.05
N PHE A 53 -2.92 29.88 41.22
CA PHE A 53 -2.23 28.88 40.41
C PHE A 53 -1.43 27.86 41.23
N LEU A 54 -0.68 28.31 42.24
CA LEU A 54 0.10 27.44 43.13
C LEU A 54 -0.81 26.53 43.95
N SER A 55 -1.95 27.04 44.41
CA SER A 55 -2.91 26.26 45.21
C SER A 55 -3.50 25.11 44.40
N VAL A 56 -3.92 25.37 43.15
CA VAL A 56 -4.41 24.31 42.25
C VAL A 56 -3.30 23.32 41.90
N SER A 57 -2.08 23.81 41.65
CA SER A 57 -0.92 22.97 41.34
C SER A 57 -0.53 22.06 42.52
N PHE A 58 -0.53 22.60 43.73
CA PHE A 58 -0.27 21.85 44.95
C PHE A 58 -1.30 20.74 45.16
N MET A 59 -2.58 21.02 44.97
CA MET A 59 -3.61 19.98 45.08
C MET A 59 -3.45 18.90 44.01
N SER A 60 -3.16 19.28 42.76
CA SER A 60 -2.90 18.29 41.70
C SER A 60 -1.70 17.38 42.02
N GLN A 61 -0.63 17.94 42.61
CA GLN A 61 0.54 17.17 43.08
C GLN A 61 0.19 16.26 44.27
N LEU A 62 -0.59 16.76 45.23
CA LEU A 62 -1.03 15.98 46.39
C LEU A 62 -1.88 14.78 45.97
N LEU A 63 -2.86 15.00 45.11
CA LEU A 63 -3.73 13.94 44.55
C LEU A 63 -2.95 12.95 43.68
N SER A 64 -1.78 13.32 43.16
CA SER A 64 -0.89 12.45 42.39
C SER A 64 0.14 11.71 43.24
N SER A 65 0.27 12.02 44.54
CA SER A 65 1.33 11.46 45.38
C SER A 65 1.10 9.96 45.62
N GLN A 66 2.11 9.13 45.35
CA GLN A 66 2.02 7.67 45.57
C GLN A 66 1.72 7.32 47.03
N SER A 67 2.18 8.12 48.00
CA SER A 67 1.87 7.90 49.42
C SER A 67 0.41 8.19 49.77
N PHE A 68 -0.23 9.11 49.04
CA PHE A 68 -1.63 9.45 49.21
C PHE A 68 -2.54 8.44 48.51
N VAL A 69 -2.22 8.08 47.27
CA VAL A 69 -2.95 7.04 46.51
C VAL A 69 -2.91 5.70 47.23
N LYS A 70 -1.75 5.28 47.77
CA LYS A 70 -1.65 4.03 48.55
C LYS A 70 -2.54 4.05 49.78
N LYS A 71 -2.58 5.16 50.52
CA LYS A 71 -3.45 5.32 51.70
C LYS A 71 -4.94 5.28 51.35
N ILE A 72 -5.33 5.84 50.19
CA ILE A 72 -6.71 5.76 49.71
C ILE A 72 -7.08 4.34 49.32
N VAL A 73 -6.18 3.61 48.66
CA VAL A 73 -6.42 2.21 48.24
C VAL A 73 -6.39 1.24 49.43
N GLU A 74 -5.58 1.52 50.46
CA GLU A 74 -5.51 0.76 51.72
C GLU A 74 -6.72 1.00 52.62
N CYS A 75 -7.41 2.14 52.48
CA CYS A 75 -8.72 2.36 53.08
C CYS A 75 -9.77 1.66 52.22
N GLU A 76 -10.23 0.48 52.65
CA GLU A 76 -11.36 -0.20 52.01
C GLU A 76 -12.60 0.71 51.91
N GLU A 77 -13.35 0.57 50.83
CA GLU A 77 -14.53 1.36 50.40
C GLU A 77 -15.51 1.65 51.55
N THR A 78 -15.24 2.72 52.30
CA THR A 78 -16.12 3.20 53.37
C THR A 78 -17.07 4.22 52.75
N GLU A 79 -18.38 4.16 53.06
CA GLU A 79 -19.39 5.10 52.53
C GLU A 79 -18.99 6.57 52.76
N GLU A 80 -18.32 6.86 53.87
CA GLU A 80 -17.77 8.18 54.21
C GLU A 80 -16.68 8.66 53.22
N LEU A 81 -15.86 7.74 52.69
CA LEU A 81 -14.84 8.06 51.70
C LEU A 81 -15.47 8.40 50.35
N GLN A 82 -16.51 7.66 49.95
CA GLN A 82 -17.26 7.93 48.72
C GLN A 82 -17.98 9.28 48.77
N GLU A 83 -18.60 9.64 49.91
CA GLU A 83 -19.19 10.97 50.09
C GLU A 83 -18.15 12.09 49.99
N LEU A 84 -16.96 11.89 50.58
CA LEU A 84 -15.90 12.88 50.54
C LEU A 84 -15.33 13.03 49.12
N GLU A 85 -15.18 11.94 48.38
CA GLU A 85 -14.75 11.99 46.99
C GLU A 85 -15.77 12.68 46.09
N GLN A 86 -17.07 12.42 46.29
CA GLN A 86 -18.14 13.10 45.55
C GLN A 86 -18.19 14.60 45.86
N ARG A 87 -18.11 15.00 47.14
CA ARG A 87 -18.04 16.41 47.52
C ARG A 87 -16.79 17.09 46.97
N LEU A 88 -15.64 16.40 46.95
CA LEU A 88 -14.42 16.94 46.35
C LEU A 88 -14.61 17.21 44.86
N LEU A 89 -15.24 16.28 44.14
CA LEU A 89 -15.54 16.43 42.73
C LEU A 89 -16.50 17.60 42.47
N GLU A 90 -17.60 17.71 43.21
CA GLU A 90 -18.57 18.81 43.07
C GLU A 90 -17.90 20.18 43.26
N GLU A 91 -17.04 20.31 44.26
CA GLU A 91 -16.26 21.53 44.52
C GLU A 91 -15.27 21.85 43.40
N VAL A 92 -14.58 20.83 42.86
CA VAL A 92 -13.67 21.01 41.71
C VAL A 92 -14.43 21.48 40.48
N LEU A 93 -15.62 20.92 40.22
CA LEU A 93 -16.46 21.28 39.09
C LEU A 93 -17.07 22.68 39.24
N HIS A 94 -17.51 23.03 40.46
CA HIS A 94 -17.97 24.37 40.76
C HIS A 94 -16.86 25.39 40.49
N TYR A 95 -15.64 25.12 40.97
CA TYR A 95 -14.49 25.98 40.71
C TYR A 95 -14.12 26.05 39.22
N ILE A 96 -14.19 24.94 38.48
CA ILE A 96 -13.97 24.93 37.02
C ILE A 96 -14.98 25.82 36.31
N ASN A 97 -16.27 25.76 36.67
CA ASN A 97 -17.30 26.61 36.06
C ASN A 97 -17.04 28.09 36.36
N THR A 98 -16.62 28.43 37.57
CA THR A 98 -16.24 29.80 37.93
C THR A 98 -15.04 30.25 37.09
N VAL A 99 -13.97 29.46 37.02
CA VAL A 99 -12.77 29.79 36.23
C VAL A 99 -13.08 29.86 34.73
N ALA A 100 -13.96 29.00 34.21
CA ALA A 100 -14.40 29.04 32.81
C ALA A 100 -15.18 30.33 32.49
N SER A 101 -16.08 30.73 33.39
CA SER A 101 -16.79 32.01 33.30
C SER A 101 -15.81 33.19 33.35
N SER A 102 -14.78 33.13 34.19
CA SER A 102 -13.71 34.13 34.24
C SER A 102 -12.85 34.15 32.97
N VAL A 103 -12.68 33.02 32.27
CA VAL A 103 -11.97 32.96 30.97
C VAL A 103 -12.77 33.72 29.91
N GLU A 104 -14.08 33.47 29.82
CA GLU A 104 -14.98 34.14 28.88
C GLU A 104 -15.09 35.65 29.16
N ALA A 105 -15.16 36.04 30.44
CA ALA A 105 -15.22 37.46 30.84
C ALA A 105 -13.92 38.25 30.62
N ASN A 106 -12.78 37.57 30.43
CA ASN A 106 -11.46 38.21 30.33
C ASN A 106 -10.76 37.96 28.98
N VAL A 107 -11.47 37.54 27.92
CA VAL A 107 -10.90 37.22 26.58
C VAL A 107 -10.06 38.37 26.01
N ASP A 108 -10.51 39.62 26.14
CA ASP A 108 -9.84 40.81 25.57
C ASP A 108 -8.77 41.43 26.48
N LYS A 109 -8.58 40.89 27.70
CA LYS A 109 -7.63 41.42 28.69
C LYS A 109 -6.29 40.67 28.62
N PRO A 110 -5.16 41.31 28.99
CA PRO A 110 -3.85 40.64 29.08
C PRO A 110 -3.81 39.48 30.10
N THR A 111 -4.86 39.33 30.92
CA THR A 111 -5.06 38.24 31.87
C THR A 111 -5.64 36.97 31.25
N ALA A 112 -6.11 37.00 29.99
CA ALA A 112 -6.70 35.86 29.29
C ALA A 112 -5.78 34.62 29.27
N LYS A 113 -4.47 34.83 29.05
CA LYS A 113 -3.48 33.74 29.02
C LYS A 113 -3.34 33.06 30.38
N PHE A 114 -3.41 33.84 31.47
CA PHE A 114 -3.36 33.30 32.83
C PHE A 114 -4.59 32.44 33.12
N TRP A 115 -5.79 32.96 32.84
CA TRP A 115 -7.04 32.24 33.10
C TRP A 115 -7.15 30.95 32.28
N ARG A 116 -6.70 30.94 31.02
CA ARG A 116 -6.60 29.71 30.21
C ARG A 116 -5.65 28.68 30.81
N VAL A 117 -4.49 29.11 31.32
CA VAL A 117 -3.52 28.22 31.97
C VAL A 117 -4.04 27.69 33.31
N LEU A 118 -4.74 28.53 34.08
CA LEU A 118 -5.39 28.12 35.33
C LEU A 118 -6.50 27.09 35.05
N LEU A 119 -7.33 27.32 34.03
CA LEU A 119 -8.37 26.39 33.61
C LEU A 119 -7.77 25.03 33.19
N SER A 120 -6.67 25.02 32.43
CA SER A 120 -5.94 23.79 32.10
C SER A 120 -5.48 23.04 33.35
N LYS A 121 -4.99 23.75 34.38
CA LYS A 121 -4.58 23.13 35.65
C LYS A 121 -5.76 22.63 36.48
N CYS A 122 -6.91 23.28 36.40
CA CYS A 122 -8.14 22.79 37.03
C CYS A 122 -8.60 21.50 36.35
N TYR A 123 -8.46 21.38 35.03
CA TYR A 123 -8.70 20.11 34.32
C TYR A 123 -7.69 19.02 34.71
N ASP A 124 -6.40 19.33 34.87
CA ASP A 124 -5.42 18.37 35.40
C ASP A 124 -5.82 17.90 36.80
N MET A 125 -6.34 18.79 37.65
CA MET A 125 -6.82 18.45 38.97
C MET A 125 -8.04 17.51 38.91
N LEU A 126 -9.01 17.83 38.05
CA LEU A 126 -10.18 16.97 37.80
C LEU A 126 -9.76 15.56 37.35
N ASP A 127 -8.74 15.46 36.51
CA ASP A 127 -8.21 14.15 36.08
C ASP A 127 -7.66 13.34 37.25
N LYS A 128 -6.97 13.98 38.19
CA LYS A 128 -6.41 13.30 39.37
C LYS A 128 -7.50 12.90 40.35
N VAL A 129 -8.53 13.72 40.54
CA VAL A 129 -9.71 13.34 41.35
C VAL A 129 -10.43 12.16 40.72
N ASN A 130 -10.69 12.20 39.42
CA ASN A 130 -11.35 11.11 38.71
C ASN A 130 -10.51 9.82 38.62
N ALA A 131 -9.17 9.92 38.69
CA ALA A 131 -8.31 8.75 38.80
C ALA A 131 -8.53 7.98 40.11
N LEU A 132 -8.85 8.69 41.19
CA LEU A 132 -9.06 8.15 42.53
C LEU A 132 -10.45 7.52 42.73
N LEU A 133 -11.47 7.99 41.99
CA LEU A 133 -12.84 7.49 42.14
C LEU A 133 -12.99 5.98 41.86
N PRO A 134 -13.75 5.26 42.71
CA PRO A 134 -14.30 3.94 42.41
C PRO A 134 -15.07 3.94 41.09
N THR A 135 -15.12 2.78 40.44
CA THR A 135 -15.73 2.67 39.10
C THR A 135 -17.24 2.84 39.12
N GLU A 136 -17.88 2.51 40.25
CA GLU A 136 -19.33 2.61 40.43
C GLU A 136 -19.82 4.06 40.57
N THR A 137 -19.01 4.93 41.19
CA THR A 137 -19.27 6.37 41.30
C THR A 137 -18.77 7.15 40.09
N PHE A 138 -17.76 6.64 39.38
CA PHE A 138 -17.20 7.28 38.19
C PHE A 138 -18.20 7.37 37.02
N ILE A 139 -18.96 6.32 36.72
CA ILE A 139 -19.84 6.27 35.54
C ILE A 139 -20.99 7.30 35.62
N PRO A 140 -21.75 7.40 36.73
CA PRO A 140 -22.81 8.40 36.87
C PRO A 140 -22.28 9.84 36.83
N VAL A 141 -21.13 10.07 37.46
CA VAL A 141 -20.43 11.36 37.46
C VAL A 141 -20.10 11.80 36.03
N ILE A 142 -19.56 10.90 35.22
CA ILE A 142 -19.19 11.22 33.84
C ILE A 142 -20.43 11.47 32.97
N GLY A 143 -21.51 10.69 33.13
CA GLY A 143 -22.78 10.96 32.46
C GLY A 143 -23.31 12.36 32.77
N GLY A 144 -23.31 12.75 34.05
CA GLY A 144 -23.69 14.11 34.46
C GLY A 144 -22.80 15.19 33.83
N LEU A 145 -21.49 14.97 33.77
CA LEU A 145 -20.53 15.91 33.17
C LEU A 145 -20.64 16.03 31.66
N MET A 146 -21.05 14.96 30.97
CA MET A 146 -21.28 14.96 29.53
C MET A 146 -22.53 15.77 29.13
N MET A 147 -23.44 16.03 30.07
CA MET A 147 -24.62 16.88 29.87
C MET A 147 -24.39 18.35 30.23
N ASN A 148 -23.20 18.71 30.69
CA ASN A 148 -22.89 20.08 31.09
C ASN A 148 -22.98 21.06 29.90
N GLN A 149 -23.30 22.33 30.18
CA GLN A 149 -23.47 23.37 29.16
C GLN A 149 -22.13 23.73 28.48
N LEU A 150 -21.02 23.66 29.22
CA LEU A 150 -19.69 24.01 28.71
C LEU A 150 -19.14 22.93 27.76
N PRO A 151 -18.83 23.27 26.49
CA PRO A 151 -18.26 22.33 25.52
C PRO A 151 -16.90 21.76 25.95
N SER A 152 -16.07 22.57 26.62
CA SER A 152 -14.76 22.16 27.12
C SER A 152 -14.84 21.12 28.24
N VAL A 153 -15.83 21.22 29.13
CA VAL A 153 -16.09 20.23 30.20
C VAL A 153 -16.61 18.92 29.61
N ARG A 154 -17.51 18.97 28.64
CA ARG A 154 -18.00 17.78 27.93
C ARG A 154 -16.86 17.02 27.25
N ARG A 155 -15.99 17.73 26.53
CA ARG A 155 -14.79 17.16 25.90
C ARG A 155 -13.92 16.43 26.93
N LYS A 156 -13.64 17.08 28.05
CA LYS A 156 -12.78 16.53 29.10
C LYS A 156 -13.40 15.30 29.76
N ALA A 157 -14.72 15.31 30.00
CA ALA A 157 -15.44 14.15 30.52
C ALA A 157 -15.35 12.95 29.57
N MET A 158 -15.52 13.18 28.26
CA MET A 158 -15.37 12.13 27.25
C MET A 158 -13.92 11.63 27.16
N ASP A 159 -12.91 12.49 27.25
CA ASP A 159 -11.49 12.08 27.27
C ASP A 159 -11.15 11.23 28.50
N LEU A 160 -11.72 11.57 29.65
CA LEU A 160 -11.57 10.80 30.87
C LEU A 160 -12.22 9.42 30.77
N LEU A 161 -13.42 9.35 30.20
CA LEU A 161 -14.06 8.09 29.86
C LEU A 161 -13.18 7.24 28.96
N ASN A 162 -12.64 7.84 27.88
CA ASN A 162 -11.77 7.17 26.93
C ASN A 162 -10.52 6.58 27.60
N ASN A 163 -9.86 7.37 28.45
CA ASN A 163 -8.66 6.93 29.17
C ASN A 163 -8.97 5.78 30.13
N LYS A 164 -10.07 5.85 30.89
CA LYS A 164 -10.46 4.79 31.84
C LYS A 164 -10.84 3.49 31.12
N VAL A 165 -11.57 3.57 29.99
CA VAL A 165 -11.92 2.42 29.15
C VAL A 165 -10.66 1.77 28.55
N GLN A 166 -9.66 2.55 28.16
CA GLN A 166 -8.40 2.01 27.62
C GLN A 166 -7.49 1.39 28.69
N GLN A 167 -7.47 1.96 29.90
CA GLN A 167 -6.58 1.51 30.99
C GLN A 167 -7.08 0.22 31.66
N ARG A 168 -8.40 0.02 31.77
CA ARG A 168 -8.97 -1.16 32.44
C ARG A 168 -9.27 -2.30 31.47
N THR A 169 -8.69 -3.46 31.75
CA THR A 169 -8.86 -4.69 30.95
C THR A 169 -9.98 -5.61 31.45
N LYS A 170 -10.49 -5.43 32.67
CA LYS A 170 -11.59 -6.24 33.25
C LYS A 170 -12.69 -5.34 33.81
N TRP A 171 -13.93 -5.63 33.42
CA TRP A 171 -15.13 -4.90 33.82
C TRP A 171 -16.18 -5.87 34.37
N GLN A 172 -16.94 -5.44 35.38
CA GLN A 172 -18.08 -6.21 35.88
C GLN A 172 -19.31 -6.01 35.00
N LYS A 173 -20.24 -6.98 34.97
CA LYS A 173 -21.46 -6.90 34.14
C LYS A 173 -22.34 -5.69 34.48
N SER A 174 -22.47 -5.34 35.75
CA SER A 174 -23.20 -4.14 36.22
C SER A 174 -22.60 -2.85 35.65
N GLN A 175 -21.28 -2.72 35.72
CA GLN A 175 -20.53 -1.57 35.21
C GLN A 175 -20.62 -1.45 33.68
N ILE A 176 -20.65 -2.58 32.96
CA ILE A 176 -20.84 -2.59 31.50
C ILE A 176 -22.23 -2.06 31.15
N LEU A 177 -23.28 -2.45 31.88
CA LEU A 177 -24.64 -1.94 31.64
C LEU A 177 -24.73 -0.43 31.84
N GLN A 178 -24.15 0.10 32.93
CA GLN A 178 -24.10 1.55 33.18
C GLN A 178 -23.32 2.31 32.10
N LEU A 179 -22.22 1.75 31.58
CA LEU A 179 -21.49 2.36 30.47
C LEU A 179 -22.30 2.35 29.16
N LEU A 180 -23.13 1.33 28.94
CA LEU A 180 -24.00 1.25 27.78
C LEU A 180 -25.16 2.25 27.85
N GLU A 181 -25.61 2.64 29.04
CA GLU A 181 -26.60 3.72 29.25
C GLU A 181 -26.09 5.09 28.79
N LEU A 182 -24.76 5.28 28.70
CA LEU A 182 -24.15 6.50 28.15
C LEU A 182 -24.16 6.54 26.60
N VAL A 183 -24.48 5.44 25.92
CA VAL A 183 -24.47 5.39 24.44
C VAL A 183 -25.51 6.33 23.81
N PRO A 184 -26.79 6.35 24.25
CA PRO A 184 -27.78 7.32 23.78
C PRO A 184 -27.35 8.77 24.01
N GLU A 185 -26.69 9.05 25.13
CA GLU A 185 -26.19 10.37 25.49
C GLU A 185 -25.11 10.86 24.51
N LEU A 186 -24.14 9.99 24.20
CA LEU A 186 -23.13 10.24 23.18
C LEU A 186 -23.74 10.45 21.79
N ILE A 187 -24.75 9.66 21.42
CA ILE A 187 -25.48 9.84 20.16
C ILE A 187 -26.14 11.23 20.12
N ALA A 188 -26.69 11.71 21.24
CA ALA A 188 -27.29 13.03 21.33
C ALA A 188 -26.26 14.15 21.13
N ILE A 189 -25.04 14.01 21.67
CA ILE A 189 -23.93 14.96 21.44
C ILE A 189 -23.52 14.97 19.97
N VAL A 190 -23.44 13.79 19.34
CA VAL A 190 -23.10 13.66 17.91
C VAL A 190 -24.14 14.33 16.99
N LYS A 191 -25.43 14.25 17.35
CA LYS A 191 -26.55 14.86 16.60
C LYS A 191 -26.77 16.34 16.94
N CYS A 192 -26.35 16.80 18.11
CA CYS A 192 -26.62 18.17 18.58
C CYS A 192 -25.97 19.21 17.66
N ARG A 193 -26.82 20.06 17.07
CA ARG A 193 -26.47 21.36 16.47
C ARG A 193 -26.82 22.49 17.43
N ARG A 194 -26.13 22.56 18.58
CA ARG A 194 -26.30 23.67 19.52
C ARG A 194 -25.64 24.94 18.94
N LYS A 195 -26.12 26.11 19.35
CA LYS A 195 -25.55 27.43 19.00
C LYS A 195 -24.23 27.64 19.75
N GLU A 196 -23.21 26.88 19.37
CA GLU A 196 -21.84 26.97 19.88
C GLU A 196 -20.93 27.40 18.72
N GLU A 197 -19.68 27.81 19.02
CA GLU A 197 -18.67 28.01 17.98
C GLU A 197 -18.50 26.73 17.16
N GLU A 198 -18.54 26.83 15.82
CA GLU A 198 -18.54 25.67 14.91
C GLU A 198 -17.36 24.73 15.17
N GLU A 199 -16.18 25.29 15.49
CA GLU A 199 -14.95 24.52 15.77
C GLU A 199 -15.02 23.72 17.07
N GLU A 200 -15.46 24.31 18.20
CA GLU A 200 -15.57 23.59 19.48
C GLU A 200 -16.64 22.50 19.42
N GLN A 201 -17.70 22.75 18.66
CA GLN A 201 -18.76 21.77 18.42
C GLN A 201 -18.24 20.60 17.58
N ALA A 202 -17.47 20.86 16.53
CA ALA A 202 -16.86 19.83 15.71
C ALA A 202 -15.89 18.94 16.50
N ILE A 203 -15.08 19.52 17.39
CA ILE A 203 -14.16 18.76 18.24
C ILE A 203 -14.94 17.87 19.21
N ASN A 204 -15.99 18.40 19.87
CA ASN A 204 -16.83 17.60 20.76
C ASN A 204 -17.50 16.42 20.04
N ARG A 205 -17.98 16.62 18.82
CA ARG A 205 -18.57 15.55 17.99
C ARG A 205 -17.53 14.49 17.62
N GLN A 206 -16.29 14.88 17.33
CA GLN A 206 -15.19 13.94 17.09
C GLN A 206 -14.86 13.13 18.34
N THR A 207 -14.73 13.77 19.50
CA THR A 207 -14.46 13.07 20.77
C THR A 207 -15.59 12.10 21.11
N ALA A 208 -16.85 12.50 20.91
CA ALA A 208 -18.00 11.63 21.13
C ALA A 208 -17.99 10.39 20.20
N LEU A 209 -17.68 10.57 18.91
CA LEU A 209 -17.53 9.46 17.96
C LEU A 209 -16.37 8.53 18.33
N PHE A 210 -15.27 9.07 18.85
CA PHE A 210 -14.14 8.30 19.34
C PHE A 210 -14.50 7.51 20.62
N SER A 211 -15.25 8.10 21.55
CA SER A 211 -15.79 7.42 22.73
C SER A 211 -16.72 6.27 22.33
N LEU A 212 -17.65 6.50 21.40
CA LEU A 212 -18.52 5.46 20.86
C LEU A 212 -17.73 4.32 20.21
N LYS A 213 -16.67 4.65 19.47
CA LYS A 213 -15.76 3.67 18.89
C LYS A 213 -15.08 2.81 19.96
N LEU A 214 -14.54 3.42 21.02
CA LEU A 214 -13.86 2.69 22.11
C LEU A 214 -14.81 1.81 22.89
N LEU A 215 -16.01 2.31 23.22
CA LEU A 215 -17.05 1.52 23.87
C LEU A 215 -17.47 0.33 23.02
N CYS A 216 -17.60 0.53 21.70
CA CYS A 216 -17.92 -0.54 20.78
C CYS A 216 -16.82 -1.60 20.72
N LYS A 217 -15.55 -1.18 20.66
CA LYS A 217 -14.40 -2.08 20.67
C LYS A 217 -14.31 -2.90 21.96
N GLY A 218 -14.61 -2.30 23.11
CA GLY A 218 -14.53 -2.96 24.42
C GLY A 218 -15.71 -3.90 24.70
N PHE A 219 -16.93 -3.47 24.37
CA PHE A 219 -18.17 -4.12 24.86
C PHE A 219 -19.13 -4.59 23.76
N GLY A 220 -18.88 -4.21 22.50
CA GLY A 220 -19.81 -4.46 21.39
C GLY A 220 -19.94 -5.93 20.98
N THR A 221 -18.96 -6.78 21.30
CA THR A 221 -19.03 -8.23 21.01
C THR A 221 -20.00 -8.96 21.93
N GLU A 222 -20.12 -8.52 23.18
CA GLU A 222 -21.04 -9.12 24.17
C GLU A 222 -22.43 -8.47 24.09
N ASN A 223 -22.50 -7.17 23.78
CA ASN A 223 -23.75 -6.40 23.76
C ASN A 223 -23.86 -5.57 22.46
N PRO A 224 -24.33 -6.17 21.35
CA PRO A 224 -24.37 -5.48 20.06
C PRO A 224 -25.56 -4.52 19.89
N ALA A 225 -26.69 -4.76 20.58
CA ALA A 225 -27.94 -4.00 20.38
C ALA A 225 -27.82 -2.46 20.55
N PRO A 226 -27.10 -1.93 21.57
CA PRO A 226 -26.94 -0.47 21.74
C PRO A 226 -26.14 0.20 20.62
N PHE A 227 -25.35 -0.54 19.86
CA PHE A 227 -24.47 0.01 18.82
C PHE A 227 -25.13 0.04 17.42
N VAL A 228 -26.30 -0.58 17.23
CA VAL A 228 -27.06 -0.48 15.97
C VAL A 228 -27.51 0.97 15.68
N PRO A 229 -28.07 1.73 16.65
CA PRO A 229 -28.36 3.16 16.47
C PRO A 229 -27.11 4.03 16.26
N VAL A 230 -25.96 3.63 16.83
CA VAL A 230 -24.67 4.30 16.62
C VAL A 230 -24.26 4.20 15.15
N LEU A 231 -24.31 2.98 14.57
CA LEU A 231 -24.02 2.77 13.16
C LEU A 231 -24.93 3.62 12.27
N LYS A 232 -26.25 3.60 12.52
CA LYS A 232 -27.21 4.40 11.75
C LYS A 232 -26.87 5.90 11.79
N THR A 233 -26.57 6.43 12.98
CA THR A 233 -26.22 7.85 13.15
C THR A 233 -24.92 8.21 12.42
N ALA A 234 -23.90 7.35 12.47
CA ALA A 234 -22.65 7.58 11.76
C ALA A 234 -22.82 7.52 10.23
N VAL A 235 -23.66 6.62 9.71
CA VAL A 235 -24.02 6.56 8.29
C VAL A 235 -24.77 7.82 7.85
N ASP A 236 -25.68 8.33 8.68
CA ASP A 236 -26.43 9.57 8.40
C ASP A 236 -25.48 10.78 8.27
N LEU A 237 -24.41 10.84 9.08
CA LEU A 237 -23.40 11.90 9.01
C LEU A 237 -22.61 11.89 7.70
N ILE A 238 -22.16 10.72 7.24
CA ILE A 238 -21.37 10.61 5.99
C ILE A 238 -22.25 10.81 4.76
N SER A 239 -23.55 10.51 4.88
CA SER A 239 -24.51 10.76 3.81
C SER A 239 -24.84 12.26 3.64
N SER A 240 -24.50 13.10 4.63
CA SER A 240 -24.72 14.55 4.60
C SER A 240 -23.54 15.29 3.99
N GLU A 241 -23.76 16.08 2.94
CA GLU A 241 -22.69 16.82 2.23
C GLU A 241 -22.16 18.05 2.97
N LYS A 242 -22.78 18.46 4.08
CA LYS A 242 -22.49 19.72 4.78
C LYS A 242 -21.60 19.59 6.02
N GLU A 243 -21.02 18.42 6.26
CA GLU A 243 -20.28 18.15 7.50
C GLU A 243 -18.77 18.37 7.33
N GLU A 244 -18.10 18.77 8.41
CA GLU A 244 -16.65 18.96 8.41
C GLU A 244 -15.87 17.66 8.19
N LYS A 245 -14.75 17.74 7.46
CA LYS A 245 -13.92 16.57 7.09
C LYS A 245 -13.40 15.78 8.29
N ASN A 246 -13.03 16.46 9.38
CA ASN A 246 -12.49 15.80 10.57
C ASN A 246 -13.58 15.02 11.33
N VAL A 247 -14.80 15.56 11.37
CA VAL A 247 -15.98 14.85 11.91
C VAL A 247 -16.33 13.65 11.03
N MET A 248 -16.32 13.82 9.70
CA MET A 248 -16.55 12.71 8.76
C MET A 248 -15.49 11.61 8.90
N GLY A 249 -14.21 11.98 9.07
CA GLY A 249 -13.12 11.01 9.30
C GLY A 249 -13.30 10.22 10.59
N SER A 250 -13.70 10.89 11.68
CA SER A 250 -14.02 10.24 12.95
C SER A 250 -15.25 9.33 12.84
N ALA A 251 -16.27 9.73 12.06
CA ALA A 251 -17.44 8.91 11.77
C ALA A 251 -17.07 7.66 10.97
N LEU A 252 -16.21 7.78 9.95
CA LEU A 252 -15.68 6.66 9.18
C LEU A 252 -14.92 5.65 10.04
N LEU A 253 -14.07 6.13 10.96
CA LEU A 253 -13.37 5.27 11.91
C LEU A 253 -14.31 4.58 12.91
N CYS A 254 -15.38 5.26 13.31
CA CYS A 254 -16.42 4.68 14.15
C CYS A 254 -17.15 3.57 13.40
N ILE A 255 -17.56 3.80 12.14
CA ILE A 255 -18.20 2.79 11.30
C ILE A 255 -17.30 1.59 11.07
N ALA A 256 -16.00 1.81 10.84
CA ALA A 256 -15.04 0.74 10.66
C ALA A 256 -15.04 -0.23 11.84
N GLU A 257 -15.05 0.29 13.07
CA GLU A 257 -15.07 -0.52 14.29
C GLU A 257 -16.45 -1.14 14.55
N VAL A 258 -17.51 -0.35 14.46
CA VAL A 258 -18.88 -0.78 14.75
C VAL A 258 -19.36 -1.85 13.76
N THR A 259 -18.98 -1.75 12.49
CA THR A 259 -19.29 -2.80 11.51
C THR A 259 -18.55 -4.11 11.85
N CYS A 260 -17.32 -4.00 12.37
CA CYS A 260 -16.50 -5.13 12.76
C CYS A 260 -17.09 -5.93 13.93
N THR A 261 -17.70 -5.23 14.88
CA THR A 261 -18.31 -5.84 16.07
C THR A 261 -19.73 -6.36 15.79
N LEU A 262 -20.56 -5.58 15.09
CA LEU A 262 -21.96 -5.92 14.80
C LEU A 262 -22.12 -7.07 13.80
N LYS A 263 -21.17 -7.26 12.88
CA LYS A 263 -21.20 -8.29 11.83
C LYS A 263 -22.56 -8.35 11.12
N ALA A 264 -23.34 -9.42 11.30
CA ALA A 264 -24.64 -9.60 10.67
C ALA A 264 -25.66 -8.48 10.97
N GLN A 265 -25.57 -7.84 12.14
CA GLN A 265 -26.48 -6.77 12.51
C GLN A 265 -26.21 -5.45 11.75
N ALA A 266 -25.06 -5.33 11.08
CA ALA A 266 -24.74 -4.17 10.22
C ALA A 266 -25.35 -4.28 8.81
N ILE A 267 -25.78 -5.46 8.38
CA ILE A 267 -26.30 -5.73 7.02
C ILE A 267 -27.44 -4.76 6.61
N PRO A 268 -28.43 -4.44 7.47
CA PRO A 268 -29.53 -3.54 7.09
C PRO A 268 -29.09 -2.11 6.71
N GLN A 269 -27.92 -1.66 7.18
CA GLN A 269 -27.38 -0.33 6.87
C GLN A 269 -26.43 -0.33 5.66
N LEU A 270 -26.00 -1.51 5.19
CA LEU A 270 -25.04 -1.64 4.09
C LEU A 270 -25.49 -0.92 2.80
N PRO A 271 -26.78 -0.97 2.38
CA PRO A 271 -27.25 -0.26 1.19
C PRO A 271 -27.13 1.26 1.25
N ARG A 272 -27.06 1.85 2.45
CA ARG A 272 -26.83 3.29 2.64
C ARG A 272 -25.34 3.59 2.82
N LEU A 273 -24.64 2.73 3.56
CA LEU A 273 -23.22 2.88 3.86
C LEU A 273 -22.32 2.79 2.62
N MET A 274 -22.46 1.74 1.82
CA MET A 274 -21.54 1.49 0.70
C MET A 274 -21.58 2.59 -0.36
N PRO A 275 -22.75 3.08 -0.83
CA PRO A 275 -22.80 4.19 -1.77
C PRO A 275 -22.18 5.47 -1.21
N ALA A 276 -22.44 5.80 0.06
CA ALA A 276 -21.87 6.99 0.70
C ALA A 276 -20.34 6.89 0.81
N LEU A 277 -19.82 5.73 1.24
CA LEU A 277 -18.39 5.46 1.35
C LEU A 277 -17.67 5.44 -0.01
N LEU A 278 -18.31 4.89 -1.04
CA LEU A 278 -17.74 4.90 -2.39
C LEU A 278 -17.77 6.29 -3.01
N LYS A 279 -18.80 7.10 -2.69
CA LYS A 279 -18.88 8.51 -3.11
C LYS A 279 -17.77 9.36 -2.47
N THR A 280 -17.47 9.17 -1.18
CA THR A 280 -16.36 9.90 -0.53
C THR A 280 -15.01 9.54 -1.14
N LEU A 281 -14.79 8.28 -1.53
CA LEU A 281 -13.56 7.85 -2.22
C LEU A 281 -13.46 8.35 -3.68
N LYS A 282 -14.58 8.81 -4.29
CA LYS A 282 -14.57 9.36 -5.65
C LYS A 282 -14.00 10.78 -5.73
N SER A 283 -14.05 11.61 -4.68
CA SER A 283 -13.66 13.04 -4.74
C SER A 283 -12.14 13.28 -4.61
N LYS A 284 -11.41 13.10 -5.72
CA LYS A 284 -9.92 13.15 -5.78
C LYS A 284 -9.30 14.42 -5.16
N LYS A 285 -9.81 15.62 -5.48
CA LYS A 285 -9.21 16.89 -5.03
C LYS A 285 -9.30 17.08 -3.51
N GLU A 286 -10.31 16.52 -2.88
CA GLU A 286 -10.57 16.70 -1.45
C GLU A 286 -9.80 15.67 -0.60
N LEU A 287 -9.58 14.47 -1.13
CA LEU A 287 -8.86 13.39 -0.45
C LEU A 287 -7.36 13.64 -0.34
N VAL A 288 -6.74 14.24 -1.37
CA VAL A 288 -5.31 14.60 -1.35
C VAL A 288 -5.03 15.72 -0.34
N SER A 289 -6.01 16.59 -0.08
CA SER A 289 -5.86 17.71 0.87
C SER A 289 -5.87 17.30 2.34
N ASN A 290 -6.34 16.09 2.69
CA ASN A 290 -6.46 15.65 4.09
C ASN A 290 -6.18 14.14 4.21
N GLU A 291 -4.93 13.80 4.52
CA GLU A 291 -4.43 12.42 4.66
C GLU A 291 -5.24 11.60 5.68
N ILE A 292 -5.62 12.21 6.81
CA ILE A 292 -6.37 11.54 7.89
C ILE A 292 -7.77 11.15 7.41
N TYR A 293 -8.41 12.01 6.60
CA TYR A 293 -9.71 11.74 6.02
C TYR A 293 -9.66 10.59 5.00
N LEU A 294 -8.62 10.56 4.15
CA LEU A 294 -8.41 9.46 3.22
C LEU A 294 -8.12 8.13 3.95
N LEU A 295 -7.23 8.15 4.95
CA LEU A 295 -6.88 6.97 5.74
C LEU A 295 -8.11 6.39 6.44
N SER A 296 -8.97 7.24 6.99
CA SER A 296 -10.21 6.81 7.64
C SER A 296 -11.23 6.22 6.67
N ALA A 297 -11.38 6.80 5.47
CA ALA A 297 -12.24 6.24 4.42
C ALA A 297 -11.75 4.86 3.93
N VAL A 298 -10.45 4.71 3.66
CA VAL A 298 -9.87 3.42 3.26
C VAL A 298 -9.99 2.39 4.39
N THR A 299 -9.80 2.79 5.64
CA THR A 299 -9.94 1.89 6.80
C THR A 299 -11.38 1.42 6.97
N ALA A 300 -12.37 2.29 6.75
CA ALA A 300 -13.78 1.91 6.76
C ALA A 300 -14.09 0.88 5.67
N LEU A 301 -13.64 1.12 4.43
CA LEU A 301 -13.83 0.18 3.32
C LEU A 301 -13.17 -1.17 3.59
N LEU A 302 -11.94 -1.15 4.11
CA LEU A 302 -11.21 -2.35 4.52
C LEU A 302 -11.99 -3.17 5.53
N LYS A 303 -12.49 -2.53 6.61
CA LYS A 303 -13.21 -3.24 7.68
C LYS A 303 -14.56 -3.77 7.22
N VAL A 304 -15.27 -3.05 6.37
CA VAL A 304 -16.51 -3.56 5.76
C VAL A 304 -16.20 -4.78 4.88
N ALA A 305 -15.14 -4.72 4.07
CA ALA A 305 -14.76 -5.82 3.19
C ALA A 305 -14.28 -7.07 3.96
N GLU A 306 -13.57 -6.87 5.07
CA GLU A 306 -13.09 -7.94 5.95
C GLU A 306 -14.24 -8.68 6.65
N THR A 307 -15.30 -7.95 7.02
CA THR A 307 -16.35 -8.45 7.91
C THR A 307 -17.56 -9.02 7.18
N LEU A 308 -17.91 -8.43 6.04
CA LEU A 308 -19.09 -8.79 5.25
C LEU A 308 -18.75 -9.12 3.79
N PRO A 309 -17.77 -9.99 3.50
CA PRO A 309 -17.32 -10.26 2.12
C PRO A 309 -18.45 -10.79 1.22
N HIS A 310 -19.35 -11.62 1.77
CA HIS A 310 -20.46 -12.22 1.01
C HIS A 310 -21.51 -11.19 0.53
N PHE A 311 -21.58 -10.02 1.15
CA PHE A 311 -22.55 -8.97 0.82
C PHE A 311 -21.96 -7.86 -0.07
N LEU A 312 -20.69 -7.99 -0.48
CA LEU A 312 -20.03 -7.00 -1.35
C LEU A 312 -20.42 -7.11 -2.83
N SER A 313 -21.06 -8.21 -3.26
CA SER A 313 -21.34 -8.46 -4.68
C SER A 313 -21.97 -7.28 -5.44
N PRO A 314 -22.99 -6.56 -4.92
CA PRO A 314 -23.59 -5.42 -5.62
C PRO A 314 -22.66 -4.21 -5.77
N TYR A 315 -21.65 -4.10 -4.91
CA TYR A 315 -20.76 -2.93 -4.81
C TYR A 315 -19.36 -3.22 -5.34
N LEU A 316 -19.06 -4.49 -5.68
CA LEU A 316 -17.71 -4.97 -5.95
C LEU A 316 -17.05 -4.24 -7.12
N LEU A 317 -17.79 -3.97 -8.20
CA LEU A 317 -17.28 -3.23 -9.35
C LEU A 317 -16.78 -1.84 -8.92
N GLU A 318 -17.61 -1.10 -8.20
CA GLU A 318 -17.26 0.24 -7.70
C GLU A 318 -16.12 0.20 -6.68
N CYS A 319 -16.08 -0.82 -5.81
CA CYS A 319 -14.96 -1.05 -4.91
C CYS A 319 -13.65 -1.26 -5.66
N LEU A 320 -13.64 -2.13 -6.67
CA LEU A 320 -12.46 -2.40 -7.50
C LEU A 320 -11.99 -1.12 -8.22
N LEU A 321 -12.91 -0.35 -8.80
CA LEU A 321 -12.60 0.93 -9.43
C LEU A 321 -11.97 1.92 -8.45
N GLN A 322 -12.47 2.00 -7.21
CA GLN A 322 -11.87 2.88 -6.21
C GLN A 322 -10.48 2.40 -5.77
N VAL A 323 -10.30 1.10 -5.50
CA VAL A 323 -9.00 0.53 -5.10
C VAL A 323 -7.93 0.78 -6.16
N VAL A 324 -8.28 0.53 -7.41
CA VAL A 324 -7.42 0.77 -8.57
C VAL A 324 -7.05 2.25 -8.72
N ARG A 325 -7.95 3.17 -8.37
CA ARG A 325 -7.67 4.62 -8.37
C ARG A 325 -6.78 5.05 -7.20
N LEU A 326 -6.97 4.44 -6.03
CA LEU A 326 -6.22 4.75 -4.81
C LEU A 326 -4.73 4.44 -4.96
N GLU A 327 -4.36 3.46 -5.79
CA GLU A 327 -2.95 3.13 -6.06
C GLU A 327 -2.13 4.33 -6.52
N LYS A 328 -2.67 5.15 -7.43
CA LYS A 328 -1.97 6.37 -7.90
C LYS A 328 -1.76 7.37 -6.78
N ILE A 329 -2.73 7.49 -5.88
CA ILE A 329 -2.67 8.40 -4.74
C ILE A 329 -1.64 7.89 -3.73
N VAL A 330 -1.59 6.57 -3.50
CA VAL A 330 -0.61 5.94 -2.60
C VAL A 330 0.83 6.20 -3.04
N VAL A 331 1.10 6.21 -4.35
CA VAL A 331 2.44 6.53 -4.88
C VAL A 331 2.89 7.95 -4.50
N GLU A 332 1.97 8.91 -4.41
CA GLU A 332 2.27 10.30 -3.96
C GLU A 332 2.66 10.36 -2.47
N PHE A 333 2.11 9.48 -1.62
CA PHE A 333 2.38 9.45 -0.17
C PHE A 333 3.56 8.53 0.22
N GLY A 334 4.11 7.77 -0.73
CA GLY A 334 5.23 6.85 -0.52
C GLY A 334 4.85 5.46 0.04
N PRO A 335 5.74 4.46 -0.12
CA PRO A 335 5.44 3.06 0.13
C PRO A 335 5.30 2.69 1.61
N SER A 336 5.86 3.48 2.54
CA SER A 336 5.80 3.26 3.99
C SER A 336 4.64 3.97 4.69
N SER A 337 3.79 4.69 3.95
CA SER A 337 2.64 5.39 4.51
C SER A 337 1.60 4.41 5.09
N GLN A 338 0.88 4.81 6.14
CA GLN A 338 -0.19 3.97 6.69
C GLN A 338 -1.30 3.69 5.66
N ILE A 339 -1.49 4.60 4.70
CA ILE A 339 -2.47 4.43 3.61
C ILE A 339 -2.03 3.31 2.67
N SER A 340 -0.75 3.23 2.30
CA SER A 340 -0.24 2.17 1.42
C SER A 340 -0.52 0.78 2.00
N VAL A 341 -0.24 0.59 3.30
CA VAL A 341 -0.45 -0.66 4.03
C VAL A 341 -1.93 -1.04 4.05
N ARG A 342 -2.83 -0.06 4.28
CA ARG A 342 -4.28 -0.29 4.29
C ARG A 342 -4.84 -0.63 2.92
N VAL A 343 -4.35 0.04 1.87
CA VAL A 343 -4.75 -0.25 0.48
C VAL A 343 -4.23 -1.63 0.05
N ALA A 344 -2.99 -1.99 0.41
CA ALA A 344 -2.45 -3.33 0.18
C ALA A 344 -3.29 -4.41 0.89
N SER A 345 -3.63 -4.19 2.16
CA SER A 345 -4.51 -5.08 2.92
C SER A 345 -5.89 -5.23 2.26
N LEU A 346 -6.46 -4.14 1.73
CA LEU A 346 -7.74 -4.16 1.04
C LEU A 346 -7.68 -4.97 -0.26
N LYS A 347 -6.59 -4.85 -1.02
CA LYS A 347 -6.34 -5.69 -2.21
C LYS A 347 -6.31 -7.17 -1.85
N THR A 348 -5.54 -7.55 -0.83
CA THR A 348 -5.46 -8.94 -0.34
C THR A 348 -6.81 -9.46 0.13
N ILE A 349 -7.62 -8.66 0.83
CA ILE A 349 -8.95 -9.09 1.29
C ILE A 349 -9.89 -9.32 0.10
N LEU A 350 -9.91 -8.41 -0.87
CA LEU A 350 -10.73 -8.58 -2.08
C LEU A 350 -10.27 -9.81 -2.90
N ALA A 351 -8.97 -10.09 -2.93
CA ALA A 351 -8.43 -11.25 -3.62
C ALA A 351 -8.71 -12.57 -2.89
N THR A 352 -8.72 -12.60 -1.55
CA THR A 352 -8.75 -13.88 -0.79
C THR A 352 -10.10 -14.25 -0.21
N ARG A 353 -10.98 -13.28 0.08
CA ARG A 353 -12.25 -13.52 0.80
C ARG A 353 -13.45 -13.70 -0.11
N LEU A 354 -13.33 -13.38 -1.39
CA LEU A 354 -14.43 -13.43 -2.36
C LEU A 354 -14.42 -14.75 -3.13
N ALA A 355 -15.62 -15.26 -3.46
CA ALA A 355 -15.76 -16.44 -4.29
C ALA A 355 -15.44 -16.11 -5.76
N PRO A 356 -14.78 -17.02 -6.52
CA PRO A 356 -14.39 -16.78 -7.92
C PRO A 356 -15.56 -16.35 -8.81
N ARG A 357 -16.72 -17.02 -8.66
CA ARG A 357 -17.97 -16.70 -9.38
C ARG A 357 -18.44 -15.24 -9.27
N ILE A 358 -18.02 -14.51 -8.24
CA ILE A 358 -18.38 -13.10 -8.02
C ILE A 358 -17.26 -12.19 -8.52
N LEU A 359 -16.00 -12.55 -8.23
CA LEU A 359 -14.86 -11.71 -8.54
C LEU A 359 -14.53 -11.68 -10.03
N LEU A 360 -14.54 -12.82 -10.73
CA LEU A 360 -14.14 -12.89 -12.15
C LEU A 360 -15.03 -12.03 -13.08
N PRO A 361 -16.37 -12.04 -12.95
CA PRO A 361 -17.21 -11.15 -13.74
C PRO A 361 -16.98 -9.66 -13.39
N ALA A 362 -16.72 -9.36 -12.12
CA ALA A 362 -16.47 -7.99 -11.67
C ALA A 362 -15.14 -7.45 -12.19
N VAL A 363 -14.08 -8.27 -12.19
CA VAL A 363 -12.78 -7.94 -12.78
C VAL A 363 -12.90 -7.72 -14.28
N THR A 364 -13.65 -8.57 -14.98
CA THR A 364 -13.89 -8.43 -16.43
C THR A 364 -14.58 -7.11 -16.77
N LYS A 365 -15.60 -6.73 -16.01
CA LYS A 365 -16.30 -5.43 -16.18
C LYS A 365 -15.39 -4.25 -15.81
N CYS A 366 -14.66 -4.35 -14.69
CA CYS A 366 -13.71 -3.33 -14.26
C CYS A 366 -12.63 -3.10 -15.32
N TYR A 367 -12.09 -4.17 -15.92
CA TYR A 367 -11.15 -4.09 -17.03
C TYR A 367 -11.73 -3.29 -18.20
N SER A 368 -12.94 -3.62 -18.68
CA SER A 368 -13.55 -2.88 -19.79
C SER A 368 -13.77 -1.39 -19.52
N GLU A 369 -14.04 -0.98 -18.28
CA GLU A 369 -14.18 0.45 -17.94
C GLU A 369 -12.83 1.18 -17.80
N VAL A 370 -11.83 0.48 -17.27
CA VAL A 370 -10.50 1.07 -16.98
C VAL A 370 -9.64 1.18 -18.23
N VAL A 371 -9.73 0.23 -19.17
CA VAL A 371 -8.95 0.24 -20.43
C VAL A 371 -9.13 1.54 -21.21
N HIS A 372 -10.37 2.02 -21.35
CA HIS A 372 -10.66 3.22 -22.13
C HIS A 372 -10.36 4.54 -21.40
N THR A 373 -10.40 4.53 -20.06
CA THR A 373 -10.31 5.76 -19.27
C THR A 373 -8.93 5.98 -18.64
N ARG A 374 -8.27 4.92 -18.14
CA ARG A 374 -7.05 5.00 -17.32
C ARG A 374 -6.18 3.75 -17.46
N LYS A 375 -5.36 3.67 -18.51
CA LYS A 375 -4.50 2.51 -18.81
C LYS A 375 -3.56 2.10 -17.67
N ASN A 376 -2.90 3.06 -17.00
CA ASN A 376 -1.91 2.79 -15.94
C ASN A 376 -2.54 2.24 -14.64
N CYS A 377 -3.87 2.13 -14.58
CA CYS A 377 -4.61 1.55 -13.45
C CYS A 377 -4.83 0.02 -13.62
N LEU A 378 -4.41 -0.57 -14.74
CA LEU A 378 -4.59 -2.00 -15.00
C LEU A 378 -3.66 -2.92 -14.19
N GLY A 379 -2.43 -2.49 -13.90
CA GLY A 379 -1.49 -3.26 -13.07
C GLY A 379 -2.07 -3.68 -11.70
N PRO A 380 -2.61 -2.74 -10.92
CA PRO A 380 -3.32 -3.04 -9.67
C PRO A 380 -4.44 -4.07 -9.79
N LEU A 381 -5.25 -3.98 -10.85
CA LEU A 381 -6.35 -4.91 -11.11
C LEU A 381 -5.83 -6.32 -11.40
N MET A 382 -4.78 -6.42 -12.23
CA MET A 382 -4.13 -7.70 -12.53
C MET A 382 -3.45 -8.32 -11.31
N ASN A 383 -2.90 -7.50 -10.41
CA ASN A 383 -2.32 -7.99 -9.15
C ASN A 383 -3.39 -8.60 -8.21
N ILE A 384 -4.58 -7.99 -8.12
CA ILE A 384 -5.71 -8.56 -7.36
C ILE A 384 -6.14 -9.91 -7.98
N LEU A 385 -6.27 -9.97 -9.31
CA LEU A 385 -6.62 -11.21 -10.00
C LEU A 385 -5.52 -12.28 -9.83
N LYS A 386 -4.25 -11.89 -9.90
CA LYS A 386 -3.09 -12.77 -9.67
C LYS A 386 -3.17 -13.40 -8.29
N GLU A 387 -3.32 -12.58 -7.25
CA GLU A 387 -3.41 -13.05 -5.86
C GLU A 387 -4.62 -13.97 -5.65
N HIS A 388 -5.76 -13.65 -6.28
CA HIS A 388 -6.94 -14.51 -6.26
C HIS A 388 -6.69 -15.87 -6.92
N ILE A 389 -6.07 -15.90 -8.10
CA ILE A 389 -5.73 -17.14 -8.80
C ILE A 389 -4.76 -17.98 -7.97
N VAL A 390 -3.76 -17.35 -7.34
CA VAL A 390 -2.81 -18.04 -6.46
C VAL A 390 -3.50 -18.64 -5.24
N GLY A 391 -4.48 -17.96 -4.64
CA GLY A 391 -5.27 -18.46 -3.51
C GLY A 391 -6.34 -19.50 -3.87
N MET A 392 -6.81 -19.55 -5.11
CA MET A 392 -7.92 -20.40 -5.55
C MET A 392 -7.59 -21.91 -5.51
N GLU A 393 -8.48 -22.77 -5.05
CA GLU A 393 -8.24 -24.23 -5.08
C GLU A 393 -8.22 -24.78 -6.53
N LYS A 394 -7.57 -25.92 -6.75
CA LYS A 394 -7.43 -26.52 -8.09
C LYS A 394 -8.78 -26.85 -8.74
N GLU A 395 -9.74 -27.34 -7.97
CA GLU A 395 -11.08 -27.69 -8.46
C GLU A 395 -11.83 -26.45 -8.98
N HIS A 396 -11.82 -25.37 -8.18
CA HIS A 396 -12.37 -24.08 -8.57
C HIS A 396 -11.68 -23.52 -9.81
N LEU A 397 -10.34 -23.64 -9.91
CA LEU A 397 -9.60 -23.20 -11.10
C LEU A 397 -10.04 -23.94 -12.36
N ILE A 398 -10.20 -25.27 -12.30
CA ILE A 398 -10.63 -26.08 -13.45
C ILE A 398 -12.04 -25.65 -13.89
N SER A 399 -12.95 -25.43 -12.94
CA SER A 399 -14.33 -25.03 -13.25
C SER A 399 -14.43 -23.65 -13.93
N HIS A 400 -13.57 -22.70 -13.54
CA HIS A 400 -13.53 -21.34 -14.09
C HIS A 400 -12.47 -21.14 -15.18
N GLN A 401 -11.75 -22.19 -15.58
CA GLN A 401 -10.70 -22.10 -16.60
C GLN A 401 -11.20 -21.54 -17.94
N PRO A 402 -12.39 -21.91 -18.48
CA PRO A 402 -12.88 -21.36 -19.73
C PRO A 402 -13.12 -19.84 -19.67
N GLU A 403 -13.67 -19.36 -18.55
CA GLU A 403 -13.92 -17.94 -18.30
C GLU A 403 -12.61 -17.15 -18.21
N LEU A 404 -11.65 -17.65 -17.43
CA LEU A 404 -10.31 -17.07 -17.33
C LEU A 404 -9.58 -17.05 -18.66
N THR A 405 -9.66 -18.15 -19.42
CA THR A 405 -9.05 -18.24 -20.75
C THR A 405 -9.64 -17.19 -21.68
N ALA A 406 -10.98 -17.07 -21.74
CA ALA A 406 -11.64 -16.05 -22.57
C ALA A 406 -11.23 -14.62 -22.15
N PHE A 407 -11.12 -14.36 -20.84
CA PHE A 407 -10.64 -13.10 -20.31
C PHE A 407 -9.19 -12.82 -20.77
N PHE A 408 -8.25 -13.74 -20.56
CA PHE A 408 -6.86 -13.56 -20.98
C PHE A 408 -6.73 -13.39 -22.50
N MET A 409 -7.48 -14.14 -23.32
CA MET A 409 -7.45 -13.94 -24.78
C MET A 409 -7.82 -12.49 -25.16
N LYS A 410 -8.79 -11.89 -24.47
CA LYS A 410 -9.18 -10.49 -24.69
C LYS A 410 -8.11 -9.52 -24.17
N VAL A 411 -7.59 -9.75 -22.98
CA VAL A 411 -6.66 -8.81 -22.34
C VAL A 411 -5.26 -8.83 -22.98
N LEU A 412 -4.85 -9.95 -23.57
CA LEU A 412 -3.59 -10.07 -24.31
C LEU A 412 -3.57 -9.25 -25.61
N ASP A 413 -4.74 -8.90 -26.15
CA ASP A 413 -4.86 -7.99 -27.30
C ASP A 413 -4.55 -6.52 -26.93
N PHE A 414 -4.26 -6.20 -25.67
CA PHE A 414 -3.98 -4.84 -25.20
C PHE A 414 -2.94 -4.09 -26.05
N ARG A 415 -1.86 -4.77 -26.47
CA ARG A 415 -0.83 -4.18 -27.35
C ARG A 415 -1.39 -3.82 -28.73
N THR A 416 -2.25 -4.66 -29.28
CA THR A 416 -2.89 -4.43 -30.59
C THR A 416 -3.92 -3.29 -30.51
N GLU A 417 -4.69 -3.21 -29.43
CA GLU A 417 -5.69 -2.16 -29.19
C GLU A 417 -5.05 -0.79 -28.91
N HIS A 418 -3.77 -0.78 -28.51
CA HIS A 418 -3.03 0.42 -28.11
C HIS A 418 -1.72 0.58 -28.88
N ALA A 419 -1.68 0.18 -30.15
CA ALA A 419 -0.48 0.26 -30.98
C ALA A 419 0.08 1.69 -31.18
N GLN A 420 -0.74 2.73 -30.94
CA GLN A 420 -0.36 4.15 -31.05
C GLN A 420 0.16 4.75 -29.73
N ASP A 421 0.03 4.04 -28.60
CA ASP A 421 0.53 4.51 -27.32
C ASP A 421 2.05 4.31 -27.19
N ASP A 422 2.62 4.91 -26.15
CA ASP A 422 4.00 4.70 -25.76
C ASP A 422 4.33 3.21 -25.51
N LEU A 423 5.38 2.73 -26.16
CA LEU A 423 5.76 1.31 -26.19
C LEU A 423 6.18 0.82 -24.80
N GLU A 424 6.85 1.65 -24.00
CA GLU A 424 7.30 1.29 -22.66
C GLU A 424 6.13 1.17 -21.68
N GLU A 425 5.20 2.13 -21.67
CA GLU A 425 4.01 2.07 -20.83
C GLU A 425 3.10 0.89 -21.18
N VAL A 426 2.93 0.60 -22.49
CA VAL A 426 2.23 -0.61 -22.95
C VAL A 426 2.96 -1.87 -22.48
N GLY A 427 4.29 -1.90 -22.60
CA GLY A 427 5.13 -2.99 -22.13
C GLY A 427 5.01 -3.23 -20.61
N LYS A 428 4.92 -2.19 -19.79
CA LYS A 428 4.72 -2.30 -18.33
C LYS A 428 3.35 -2.89 -18.00
N ILE A 429 2.28 -2.43 -18.65
CA ILE A 429 0.92 -2.95 -18.40
C ILE A 429 0.81 -4.42 -18.85
N GLU A 430 1.33 -4.72 -20.04
CA GLU A 430 1.40 -6.08 -20.57
C GLU A 430 2.20 -7.01 -19.63
N ALA A 431 3.23 -6.51 -18.94
CA ALA A 431 3.98 -7.27 -17.94
C ALA A 431 3.06 -7.80 -16.82
N TYR A 432 2.20 -6.94 -16.27
CA TYR A 432 1.27 -7.32 -15.21
C TYR A 432 0.23 -8.34 -15.68
N ILE A 433 -0.22 -8.23 -16.93
CA ILE A 433 -1.15 -9.18 -17.55
C ILE A 433 -0.47 -10.55 -17.70
N ILE A 434 0.74 -10.57 -18.26
CA ILE A 434 1.51 -11.81 -18.47
C ILE A 434 1.84 -12.45 -17.12
N ASP A 435 2.30 -11.69 -16.13
CA ASP A 435 2.59 -12.21 -14.78
C ASP A 435 1.36 -12.82 -14.10
N CYS A 436 0.16 -12.24 -14.32
CA CYS A 436 -1.11 -12.81 -13.88
C CYS A 436 -1.42 -14.14 -14.61
N LEU A 437 -1.26 -14.20 -15.94
CA LEU A 437 -1.43 -15.42 -16.73
C LEU A 437 -0.47 -16.53 -16.29
N ILE A 438 0.80 -16.19 -16.08
CA ILE A 438 1.84 -17.11 -15.60
C ILE A 438 1.46 -17.71 -14.25
N SER A 439 0.87 -16.91 -13.36
CA SER A 439 0.39 -17.39 -12.05
C SER A 439 -0.75 -18.42 -12.18
N MET A 440 -1.57 -18.32 -13.24
CA MET A 440 -2.53 -19.36 -13.61
C MET A 440 -1.83 -20.60 -14.16
N VAL A 441 -0.89 -20.43 -15.10
CA VAL A 441 -0.14 -21.52 -15.74
C VAL A 441 0.56 -22.40 -14.70
N MET A 442 1.18 -21.80 -13.68
CA MET A 442 1.86 -22.53 -12.60
C MET A 442 0.95 -23.43 -11.76
N LYS A 443 -0.37 -23.27 -11.85
CA LYS A 443 -1.36 -24.08 -11.12
C LYS A 443 -2.05 -25.13 -11.98
N LEU A 444 -1.94 -25.03 -13.30
CA LEU A 444 -2.52 -25.99 -14.23
C LEU A 444 -1.65 -27.25 -14.30
N SER A 445 -2.29 -28.41 -14.45
CA SER A 445 -1.61 -29.64 -14.85
C SER A 445 -1.23 -29.59 -16.33
N GLU A 446 -0.26 -30.41 -16.73
CA GLU A 446 0.17 -30.55 -18.12
C GLU A 446 -1.02 -30.75 -19.09
N ALA A 447 -1.97 -31.62 -18.73
CA ALA A 447 -3.16 -31.91 -19.52
C ALA A 447 -4.08 -30.70 -19.74
N SER A 448 -4.15 -29.77 -18.79
CA SER A 448 -4.99 -28.57 -18.87
C SER A 448 -4.24 -27.37 -19.46
N PHE A 449 -2.92 -27.34 -19.30
CA PHE A 449 -2.06 -26.31 -19.88
C PHE A 449 -1.83 -26.52 -21.37
N ARG A 450 -1.68 -27.77 -21.83
CA ARG A 450 -1.43 -28.09 -23.25
C ARG A 450 -2.44 -27.43 -24.21
N PRO A 451 -3.77 -27.56 -24.00
CA PRO A 451 -4.75 -26.91 -24.87
C PRO A 451 -4.71 -25.38 -24.79
N LEU A 452 -4.45 -24.83 -23.59
CA LEU A 452 -4.32 -23.38 -23.40
C LEU A 452 -3.11 -22.83 -24.17
N PHE A 453 -1.96 -23.52 -24.10
CA PHE A 453 -0.75 -23.13 -24.80
C PHE A 453 -0.95 -23.12 -26.32
N PHE A 454 -1.54 -24.18 -26.88
CA PHE A 454 -1.83 -24.22 -28.32
C PHE A 454 -2.86 -23.18 -28.73
N LYS A 455 -3.86 -22.89 -27.90
CA LYS A 455 -4.80 -21.79 -28.14
C LYS A 455 -4.10 -20.42 -28.17
N LEU A 456 -3.12 -20.18 -27.30
CA LEU A 456 -2.30 -18.95 -27.31
C LEU A 456 -1.40 -18.90 -28.55
N PHE A 457 -0.86 -20.04 -28.97
CA PHE A 457 -0.03 -20.15 -30.17
C PHE A 457 -0.84 -19.95 -31.46
N ASP A 458 -2.06 -20.47 -31.54
CA ASP A 458 -2.93 -20.28 -32.70
C ASP A 458 -3.47 -18.84 -32.77
N TRP A 459 -3.73 -18.22 -31.62
CA TRP A 459 -4.13 -16.81 -31.54
C TRP A 459 -3.07 -15.86 -32.10
N SER A 460 -1.78 -16.14 -31.91
CA SER A 460 -0.70 -15.32 -32.47
C SER A 460 -0.62 -15.39 -34.01
N LYS A 461 -1.29 -16.38 -34.62
CA LYS A 461 -1.29 -16.65 -36.08
C LYS A 461 -2.54 -16.18 -36.84
N THR A 462 -3.43 -15.39 -36.23
CA THR A 462 -4.66 -14.92 -36.92
C THR A 462 -4.44 -13.62 -37.73
N GLU A 463 -4.80 -13.63 -39.03
CA GLU A 463 -4.21 -12.86 -40.14
C GLU A 463 -4.19 -11.32 -40.11
N SER A 464 -5.04 -10.61 -39.36
CA SER A 464 -5.16 -9.14 -39.52
C SER A 464 -4.35 -8.28 -38.52
N THR A 465 -3.83 -8.87 -37.44
CA THR A 465 -3.05 -8.17 -36.38
C THR A 465 -1.85 -9.01 -35.89
N LEU A 466 -1.35 -9.87 -36.77
CA LEU A 466 -0.36 -10.92 -36.49
C LEU A 466 0.87 -10.43 -35.74
N LYS A 467 1.49 -9.34 -36.21
CA LYS A 467 2.85 -8.95 -35.82
C LYS A 467 2.93 -8.50 -34.35
N ASP A 468 1.96 -7.68 -33.90
CA ASP A 468 1.90 -7.24 -32.50
C ASP A 468 1.50 -8.38 -31.55
N ARG A 469 0.58 -9.28 -31.96
CA ARG A 469 0.24 -10.48 -31.20
C ARG A 469 1.42 -11.44 -31.09
N LEU A 470 2.20 -11.57 -32.17
CA LEU A 470 3.39 -12.39 -32.21
C LEU A 470 4.44 -11.88 -31.21
N LEU A 471 4.63 -10.57 -31.12
CA LEU A 471 5.50 -9.95 -30.10
C LEU A 471 5.04 -10.29 -28.68
N THR A 472 3.76 -10.11 -28.37
CA THR A 472 3.18 -10.49 -27.08
C THR A 472 3.36 -11.98 -26.80
N PHE A 473 3.16 -12.84 -27.81
CA PHE A 473 3.32 -14.29 -27.67
C PHE A 473 4.77 -14.70 -27.38
N HIS A 474 5.76 -14.13 -28.05
CA HIS A 474 7.17 -14.42 -27.77
C HIS A 474 7.53 -14.04 -26.33
N ARG A 475 7.02 -12.90 -25.85
CA ARG A 475 7.17 -12.50 -24.45
C ARG A 475 6.50 -13.47 -23.47
N ILE A 476 5.31 -13.96 -23.80
CA ILE A 476 4.62 -15.00 -22.99
C ILE A 476 5.47 -16.28 -22.98
N ALA A 477 5.94 -16.74 -24.14
CA ALA A 477 6.75 -17.95 -24.25
C ALA A 477 8.05 -17.84 -23.43
N ASP A 478 8.70 -16.68 -23.48
CA ASP A 478 9.88 -16.37 -22.67
C ASP A 478 9.60 -16.44 -21.16
N CYS A 479 8.49 -15.84 -20.72
CA CYS A 479 8.08 -15.88 -19.31
C CYS A 479 7.68 -17.30 -18.85
N ILE A 480 7.03 -18.09 -19.72
CA ILE A 480 6.69 -19.49 -19.44
C ILE A 480 7.98 -20.33 -19.34
N ALA A 481 8.94 -20.11 -20.24
CA ALA A 481 10.23 -20.82 -20.22
C ALA A 481 10.99 -20.59 -18.91
N ASP A 482 10.98 -19.36 -18.38
CA ASP A 482 11.59 -19.04 -17.08
C ASP A 482 10.94 -19.80 -15.90
N LYS A 483 9.61 -19.91 -15.90
CA LYS A 483 8.86 -20.48 -14.76
C LYS A 483 8.72 -21.99 -14.80
N LEU A 484 8.45 -22.57 -15.97
CA LEU A 484 8.33 -24.01 -16.15
C LEU A 484 9.69 -24.70 -16.37
N LYS A 485 10.72 -23.95 -16.77
CA LYS A 485 12.08 -24.45 -17.03
C LYS A 485 12.04 -25.69 -17.93
N GLY A 486 12.67 -26.79 -17.52
CA GLY A 486 12.73 -28.03 -18.30
C GLY A 486 11.37 -28.61 -18.68
N LEU A 487 10.31 -28.35 -17.91
CA LEU A 487 8.95 -28.81 -18.27
C LEU A 487 8.40 -28.14 -19.53
N PHE A 488 8.89 -26.94 -19.87
CA PHE A 488 8.43 -26.23 -21.06
C PHE A 488 8.90 -26.90 -22.37
N THR A 489 9.98 -27.67 -22.31
CA THR A 489 10.54 -28.39 -23.48
C THR A 489 9.54 -29.36 -24.12
N LEU A 490 8.57 -29.87 -23.35
CA LEU A 490 7.47 -30.73 -23.82
C LEU A 490 6.56 -30.05 -24.86
N PHE A 491 6.52 -28.71 -24.87
CA PHE A 491 5.67 -27.91 -25.74
C PHE A 491 6.47 -27.13 -26.81
N ALA A 492 7.71 -26.78 -26.47
CA ALA A 492 8.56 -25.91 -27.27
C ALA A 492 8.93 -26.46 -28.66
N GLY A 493 8.71 -27.75 -28.92
CA GLY A 493 8.98 -28.35 -30.24
C GLY A 493 8.23 -27.66 -31.39
N HIS A 494 7.04 -27.13 -31.11
CA HIS A 494 6.25 -26.39 -32.10
C HIS A 494 6.73 -24.94 -32.33
N LEU A 495 7.62 -24.43 -31.47
CA LEU A 495 8.16 -23.07 -31.55
C LEU A 495 9.44 -22.98 -32.37
N VAL A 496 10.17 -24.09 -32.53
CA VAL A 496 11.49 -24.12 -33.19
C VAL A 496 11.46 -23.51 -34.59
N LYS A 497 10.56 -24.00 -35.47
CA LYS A 497 10.43 -23.47 -36.84
C LYS A 497 9.93 -22.02 -36.87
N PRO A 498 8.84 -21.65 -36.17
CA PRO A 498 8.41 -20.24 -36.11
C PRO A 498 9.47 -19.28 -35.59
N PHE A 499 10.27 -19.67 -34.59
CA PHE A 499 11.35 -18.83 -34.07
C PHE A 499 12.47 -18.67 -35.10
N ALA A 500 12.87 -19.74 -35.78
CA ALA A 500 13.82 -19.66 -36.90
C ALA A 500 13.34 -18.74 -38.03
N GLU A 501 12.06 -18.84 -38.40
CA GLU A 501 11.43 -17.97 -39.41
C GLU A 501 11.42 -16.50 -38.95
N THR A 502 11.04 -16.24 -37.69
CA THR A 502 11.02 -14.89 -37.11
C THR A 502 12.42 -14.27 -37.06
N LEU A 503 13.44 -15.03 -36.65
CA LEU A 503 14.83 -14.57 -36.64
C LEU A 503 15.30 -14.17 -38.05
N ASN A 504 14.91 -14.94 -39.09
CA ASN A 504 15.27 -14.60 -40.47
C ASN A 504 14.50 -13.38 -41.00
N GLN A 505 13.21 -13.26 -40.69
CA GLN A 505 12.35 -12.17 -41.18
C GLN A 505 12.67 -10.81 -40.52
N VAL A 506 13.26 -10.83 -39.32
CA VAL A 506 13.66 -9.62 -38.58
C VAL A 506 15.16 -9.31 -38.80
N ASN A 507 15.82 -10.01 -39.72
CA ASN A 507 17.22 -9.79 -40.05
C ASN A 507 17.38 -8.88 -41.27
N ILE A 508 17.86 -7.66 -41.03
CA ILE A 508 18.08 -6.66 -42.09
C ILE A 508 19.09 -7.09 -43.14
N SER A 509 19.99 -8.03 -42.83
CA SER A 509 20.98 -8.55 -43.78
C SER A 509 20.39 -9.56 -44.76
N LYS A 510 19.18 -10.07 -44.47
CA LYS A 510 18.46 -11.04 -45.32
C LYS A 510 17.22 -10.47 -45.98
N THR A 511 16.57 -9.51 -45.34
CA THR A 511 15.32 -8.91 -45.80
C THR A 511 15.41 -7.39 -45.73
N ASP A 512 15.17 -6.73 -46.86
CA ASP A 512 15.12 -5.26 -46.95
C ASP A 512 13.77 -4.68 -46.47
N GLU A 513 12.78 -5.54 -46.18
CA GLU A 513 11.44 -5.13 -45.77
C GLU A 513 11.30 -4.98 -44.25
N ALA A 514 10.59 -3.93 -43.82
CA ALA A 514 10.27 -3.71 -42.42
C ALA A 514 9.31 -4.79 -41.90
N PHE A 515 9.69 -5.46 -40.81
CA PHE A 515 8.83 -6.50 -40.22
C PHE A 515 7.52 -5.93 -39.68
N PHE A 516 7.51 -4.78 -39.01
CA PHE A 516 6.29 -4.09 -38.57
C PHE A 516 5.95 -2.90 -39.47
N ASP A 517 4.65 -2.69 -39.69
CA ASP A 517 4.13 -1.61 -40.53
C ASP A 517 3.98 -0.27 -39.77
N SER A 518 4.37 -0.22 -38.49
CA SER A 518 4.22 0.94 -37.60
C SER A 518 5.51 1.77 -37.46
N ASP A 519 5.40 3.06 -37.12
CA ASP A 519 6.54 3.96 -36.90
C ASP A 519 7.57 3.43 -35.89
N ASN A 520 7.12 2.68 -34.86
CA ASN A 520 7.98 2.04 -33.86
C ASN A 520 8.55 0.68 -34.31
N ASN A 521 8.66 0.43 -35.62
CA ASN A 521 9.08 -0.87 -36.17
C ASN A 521 10.42 -1.35 -35.61
N THR A 522 11.43 -0.49 -35.61
CA THR A 522 12.78 -0.84 -35.17
C THR A 522 12.80 -1.28 -33.71
N GLU A 523 12.07 -0.57 -32.85
CA GLU A 523 12.02 -0.90 -31.41
C GLU A 523 11.24 -2.19 -31.14
N LYS A 524 10.08 -2.35 -31.78
CA LYS A 524 9.29 -3.60 -31.69
C LYS A 524 10.07 -4.80 -32.20
N SER A 525 10.83 -4.63 -33.28
CA SER A 525 11.69 -5.66 -33.85
C SER A 525 12.85 -6.02 -32.92
N CYS A 526 13.50 -5.02 -32.29
CA CYS A 526 14.52 -5.28 -31.26
C CYS A 526 13.95 -6.07 -30.07
N LEU A 527 12.76 -5.70 -29.57
CA LEU A 527 12.08 -6.43 -28.49
C LEU A 527 11.71 -7.86 -28.91
N LEU A 528 11.24 -8.05 -30.14
CA LEU A 528 10.90 -9.36 -30.68
C LEU A 528 12.14 -10.28 -30.70
N LEU A 529 13.27 -9.76 -31.21
CA LEU A 529 14.54 -10.48 -31.20
C LEU A 529 14.98 -10.84 -29.78
N GLN A 530 14.91 -9.88 -28.85
CA GLN A 530 15.26 -10.09 -27.45
C GLN A 530 14.44 -11.23 -26.84
N PHE A 531 13.09 -11.17 -26.90
CA PHE A 531 12.25 -12.22 -26.33
C PHE A 531 12.45 -13.58 -27.00
N THR A 532 12.73 -13.61 -28.31
CA THR A 532 13.02 -14.84 -29.05
C THR A 532 14.33 -15.47 -28.58
N MET A 533 15.40 -14.66 -28.50
CA MET A 533 16.73 -15.10 -28.07
C MET A 533 16.73 -15.55 -26.61
N ASP A 534 16.08 -14.80 -25.72
CA ASP A 534 15.96 -15.14 -24.30
C ASP A 534 15.17 -16.44 -24.09
N CYS A 535 14.08 -16.63 -24.84
CA CYS A 535 13.31 -17.86 -24.79
C CYS A 535 14.13 -19.06 -25.27
N LEU A 536 14.83 -18.93 -26.41
CA LEU A 536 15.73 -19.97 -26.92
C LEU A 536 16.87 -20.27 -25.94
N HIS A 537 17.49 -19.25 -25.36
CA HIS A 537 18.53 -19.43 -24.35
C HIS A 537 18.02 -20.24 -23.16
N LYS A 538 16.83 -19.90 -22.62
CA LYS A 538 16.19 -20.66 -21.52
C LYS A 538 15.86 -22.10 -21.92
N LEU A 539 15.41 -22.32 -23.15
CA LEU A 539 15.16 -23.67 -23.67
C LEU A 539 16.44 -24.51 -23.72
N PHE A 540 17.56 -23.93 -24.13
CA PHE A 540 18.86 -24.61 -24.16
C PHE A 540 19.46 -24.78 -22.76
N LEU A 541 19.25 -23.80 -21.87
CA LEU A 541 19.76 -23.82 -20.51
C LEU A 541 19.09 -24.91 -19.66
N PHE A 542 17.79 -25.12 -19.85
CA PHE A 542 17.01 -26.11 -19.11
C PHE A 542 16.76 -27.40 -19.90
N ASP A 543 17.54 -27.66 -20.95
CA ASP A 543 17.45 -28.91 -21.71
C ASP A 543 17.94 -30.09 -20.86
N THR A 544 16.99 -30.85 -20.33
CA THR A 544 17.24 -32.06 -19.52
C THR A 544 16.86 -33.35 -20.25
N GLN A 545 16.15 -33.25 -21.38
CA GLN A 545 15.56 -34.41 -22.07
C GLN A 545 16.04 -34.54 -23.52
N LYS A 546 17.17 -33.91 -23.88
CA LYS A 546 17.66 -33.82 -25.27
C LYS A 546 16.60 -33.21 -26.18
N PHE A 547 15.98 -32.13 -25.72
CA PHE A 547 15.08 -31.32 -26.51
C PHE A 547 15.75 -30.86 -27.79
N LEU A 548 17.02 -30.48 -27.74
CA LEU A 548 17.78 -30.09 -28.92
C LEU A 548 18.27 -31.31 -29.72
N SER A 549 17.36 -31.90 -30.49
CA SER A 549 17.70 -32.92 -31.49
C SER A 549 18.49 -32.31 -32.66
N LYS A 550 19.26 -33.14 -33.39
CA LYS A 550 20.00 -32.74 -34.60
C LYS A 550 19.17 -31.91 -35.60
N GLU A 551 17.96 -32.35 -35.94
CA GLU A 551 17.07 -31.62 -36.87
C GLU A 551 16.71 -30.19 -36.38
N ARG A 552 16.47 -30.05 -35.07
CA ARG A 552 16.15 -28.76 -34.44
C ARG A 552 17.37 -27.85 -34.38
N ALA A 553 18.55 -28.43 -34.11
CA ALA A 553 19.81 -27.70 -34.14
C ALA A 553 20.12 -27.19 -35.54
N GLU A 554 20.00 -28.04 -36.57
CA GLU A 554 20.18 -27.65 -37.97
C GLU A 554 19.19 -26.56 -38.40
N THR A 555 17.94 -26.60 -37.91
CA THR A 555 16.92 -25.56 -38.18
C THR A 555 17.27 -24.21 -37.55
N LEU A 556 17.87 -24.18 -36.35
CA LEU A 556 18.12 -22.96 -35.57
C LEU A 556 19.50 -22.36 -35.77
N MET A 557 20.48 -23.17 -36.17
CA MET A 557 21.90 -22.78 -36.24
C MET A 557 22.12 -21.54 -37.10
N GLN A 558 21.74 -21.58 -38.37
CA GLN A 558 21.96 -20.47 -39.29
C GLN A 558 21.16 -19.21 -38.89
N PRO A 559 19.85 -19.30 -38.60
CA PRO A 559 19.07 -18.14 -38.15
C PRO A 559 19.61 -17.45 -36.90
N LEU A 560 20.21 -18.20 -35.96
CA LEU A 560 20.85 -17.66 -34.76
C LEU A 560 22.18 -16.99 -35.06
N VAL A 561 23.07 -17.66 -35.79
CA VAL A 561 24.40 -17.11 -36.12
C VAL A 561 24.29 -15.85 -36.97
N ASP A 562 23.33 -15.80 -37.90
CA ASP A 562 23.10 -14.61 -38.72
C ASP A 562 22.58 -13.40 -37.92
N GLN A 563 22.22 -13.56 -36.65
CA GLN A 563 21.93 -12.40 -35.80
C GLN A 563 23.20 -11.64 -35.38
N LEU A 564 24.39 -12.24 -35.50
CA LEU A 564 25.66 -11.55 -35.24
C LEU A 564 25.92 -10.43 -36.25
N GLU A 565 25.36 -10.51 -37.46
CA GLU A 565 25.46 -9.47 -38.48
C GLU A 565 24.20 -8.59 -38.58
N ASN A 566 23.17 -8.88 -37.78
CA ASN A 566 21.95 -8.10 -37.77
C ASN A 566 22.15 -6.82 -36.94
N VAL A 567 22.57 -5.72 -37.58
CA VAL A 567 22.82 -4.41 -36.92
C VAL A 567 21.55 -3.57 -36.69
N LEU A 568 20.38 -4.20 -36.65
CA LEU A 568 19.10 -3.54 -36.39
C LEU A 568 19.10 -2.78 -35.05
N GLY A 569 18.58 -1.54 -35.07
CA GLY A 569 18.44 -0.70 -33.87
C GLY A 569 19.61 0.26 -33.60
N GLY A 570 20.61 0.28 -34.48
CA GLY A 570 21.82 1.07 -34.30
C GLY A 570 22.85 0.39 -33.39
N ASP A 571 24.03 0.98 -33.30
CA ASP A 571 25.21 0.35 -32.69
C ASP A 571 25.02 0.01 -31.21
N GLU A 572 24.41 0.90 -30.43
CA GLU A 572 24.19 0.69 -28.99
C GLU A 572 23.23 -0.48 -28.73
N LYS A 573 22.05 -0.48 -29.35
CA LYS A 573 21.07 -1.57 -29.20
C LYS A 573 21.58 -2.89 -29.79
N PHE A 574 22.41 -2.85 -30.84
CA PHE A 574 23.08 -4.03 -31.37
C PHE A 574 24.07 -4.61 -30.35
N GLN A 575 24.95 -3.78 -29.79
CA GLN A 575 25.93 -4.22 -28.79
C GLN A 575 25.25 -4.81 -27.55
N GLU A 576 24.23 -4.14 -27.02
CA GLU A 576 23.43 -4.64 -25.89
C GLU A 576 22.78 -5.98 -26.24
N ARG A 577 22.12 -6.08 -27.40
CA ARG A 577 21.48 -7.34 -27.86
C ARG A 577 22.48 -8.49 -27.97
N VAL A 578 23.62 -8.22 -28.58
CA VAL A 578 24.66 -9.23 -28.81
C VAL A 578 25.24 -9.73 -27.48
N THR A 579 25.63 -8.81 -26.61
CA THR A 579 26.33 -9.13 -25.36
C THR A 579 25.40 -9.72 -24.29
N ALA A 580 24.19 -9.18 -24.14
CA ALA A 580 23.26 -9.62 -23.09
C ALA A 580 22.42 -10.83 -23.47
N HIS A 581 22.09 -11.00 -24.77
CA HIS A 581 21.09 -11.98 -25.20
C HIS A 581 21.64 -13.02 -26.20
N LEU A 582 22.26 -12.58 -27.30
CA LEU A 582 22.64 -13.48 -28.39
C LEU A 582 23.83 -14.38 -28.06
N ILE A 583 24.94 -13.82 -27.58
CA ILE A 583 26.16 -14.59 -27.28
C ILE A 583 25.90 -15.65 -26.20
N PRO A 584 25.26 -15.32 -25.06
CA PRO A 584 24.87 -16.34 -24.09
C PRO A 584 23.94 -17.42 -24.68
N CYS A 585 23.07 -17.04 -25.62
CA CYS A 585 22.19 -17.98 -26.32
C CYS A 585 22.98 -18.96 -27.21
N ILE A 586 23.89 -18.46 -28.06
CA ILE A 586 24.75 -19.27 -28.94
C ILE A 586 25.66 -20.20 -28.13
N ALA A 587 26.24 -19.70 -27.05
CA ALA A 587 27.11 -20.52 -26.22
C ALA A 587 26.34 -21.59 -25.43
N GLN A 588 25.13 -21.28 -24.97
CA GLN A 588 24.28 -22.31 -24.34
C GLN A 588 23.72 -23.31 -25.38
N PHE A 589 23.49 -22.86 -26.62
CA PHE A 589 23.13 -23.71 -27.75
C PHE A 589 24.21 -24.75 -28.03
N SER A 590 25.49 -24.37 -28.05
CA SER A 590 26.60 -25.33 -28.26
C SER A 590 26.67 -26.39 -27.15
N VAL A 591 26.42 -26.01 -25.90
CA VAL A 591 26.34 -26.96 -24.77
C VAL A 591 25.17 -27.93 -24.93
N ALA A 592 23.99 -27.43 -25.28
CA ALA A 592 22.79 -28.25 -25.45
C ALA A 592 22.90 -29.23 -26.63
N MET A 593 23.66 -28.90 -27.67
CA MET A 593 23.88 -29.78 -28.83
C MET A 593 24.65 -31.05 -28.46
N ALA A 594 25.67 -30.94 -27.61
CA ALA A 594 26.51 -32.05 -27.13
C ALA A 594 26.95 -33.04 -28.23
N ASP A 595 27.27 -32.53 -29.43
CA ASP A 595 27.62 -33.32 -30.62
C ASP A 595 28.73 -32.63 -31.44
N ASP A 596 29.92 -33.24 -31.43
CA ASP A 596 31.12 -32.79 -32.15
C ASP A 596 30.87 -32.55 -33.65
N SER A 597 29.99 -33.34 -34.27
CA SER A 597 29.68 -33.24 -35.70
C SER A 597 28.96 -31.94 -36.05
N LEU A 598 28.25 -31.35 -35.08
CA LEU A 598 27.50 -30.11 -35.25
C LEU A 598 28.23 -28.90 -34.68
N TRP A 599 29.17 -29.09 -33.73
CA TRP A 599 30.02 -28.01 -33.23
C TRP A 599 30.91 -27.42 -34.31
N LYS A 600 31.45 -28.24 -35.21
CA LYS A 600 32.28 -27.77 -36.33
C LYS A 600 31.52 -26.82 -37.27
N PRO A 601 30.35 -27.19 -37.83
CA PRO A 601 29.52 -26.25 -38.60
C PRO A 601 29.18 -24.96 -37.84
N LEU A 602 28.80 -25.06 -36.56
CA LEU A 602 28.48 -23.88 -35.75
C LEU A 602 29.68 -22.94 -35.61
N ASN A 603 30.83 -23.48 -35.21
CA ASN A 603 32.06 -22.72 -35.03
C ASN A 603 32.50 -22.07 -36.35
N TYR A 604 32.47 -22.83 -37.44
CA TYR A 604 32.79 -22.31 -38.77
C TYR A 604 31.88 -21.15 -39.19
N GLN A 605 30.56 -21.24 -38.95
CA GLN A 605 29.64 -20.14 -39.26
C GLN A 605 29.92 -18.89 -38.43
N ILE A 606 30.33 -19.03 -37.16
CA ILE A 606 30.74 -17.89 -36.31
C ILE A 606 32.04 -17.28 -36.86
N LEU A 607 33.02 -18.10 -37.23
CA LEU A 607 34.29 -17.64 -37.83
C LEU A 607 34.07 -16.89 -39.14
N LEU A 608 33.12 -17.30 -39.98
CA LEU A 608 32.78 -16.55 -41.19
C LEU A 608 32.33 -15.11 -40.89
N LYS A 609 31.70 -14.86 -39.74
CA LYS A 609 31.31 -13.50 -39.32
C LYS A 609 32.50 -12.63 -38.92
N THR A 610 33.66 -13.22 -38.62
CA THR A 610 34.88 -12.43 -38.38
C THR A 610 35.44 -11.79 -39.64
N ARG A 611 35.00 -12.20 -40.84
CA ARG A 611 35.38 -11.56 -42.12
C ARG A 611 34.38 -10.52 -42.60
N HIS A 612 33.42 -10.13 -41.75
CA HIS A 612 32.38 -9.19 -42.14
C HIS A 612 32.94 -7.76 -42.32
N ASN A 613 32.35 -6.97 -43.23
CA ASN A 613 32.80 -5.60 -43.54
C ASN A 613 32.69 -4.65 -42.33
N SER A 614 31.68 -4.84 -41.47
CA SER A 614 31.51 -4.04 -40.26
C SER A 614 32.43 -4.52 -39.13
N PRO A 615 33.30 -3.66 -38.57
CA PRO A 615 34.20 -4.03 -37.48
C PRO A 615 33.43 -4.43 -36.21
N LYS A 616 32.22 -3.90 -35.99
CA LYS A 616 31.39 -4.27 -34.82
C LYS A 616 30.87 -5.71 -34.92
N VAL A 617 30.60 -6.21 -36.12
CA VAL A 617 30.21 -7.60 -36.35
C VAL A 617 31.42 -8.53 -36.14
N ARG A 618 32.60 -8.13 -36.63
CA ARG A 618 33.84 -8.89 -36.38
C ARG A 618 34.15 -9.00 -34.88
N PHE A 619 34.02 -7.87 -34.17
CA PHE A 619 34.17 -7.82 -32.71
C PHE A 619 33.16 -8.72 -31.98
N ALA A 620 31.88 -8.67 -32.37
CA ALA A 620 30.83 -9.53 -31.82
C ALA A 620 31.12 -11.02 -32.05
N ALA A 621 31.62 -11.39 -33.23
CA ALA A 621 31.99 -12.76 -33.56
C ALA A 621 33.16 -13.26 -32.70
N LEU A 622 34.17 -12.43 -32.43
CA LEU A 622 35.26 -12.75 -31.50
C LEU A 622 34.74 -13.00 -30.08
N LEU A 623 33.81 -12.17 -29.58
CA LEU A 623 33.18 -12.39 -28.28
C LEU A 623 32.36 -13.69 -28.24
N ALA A 624 31.62 -14.00 -29.31
CA ALA A 624 30.88 -15.26 -29.41
C ALA A 624 31.81 -16.48 -29.38
N LEU A 625 32.95 -16.40 -30.07
CA LEU A 625 33.97 -17.46 -30.10
C LEU A 625 34.52 -17.73 -28.70
N ILE A 626 34.86 -16.67 -27.96
CA ILE A 626 35.33 -16.78 -26.57
C ILE A 626 34.27 -17.47 -25.71
N GLU A 627 33.02 -17.01 -25.74
CA GLU A 627 31.98 -17.55 -24.87
C GLU A 627 31.71 -19.04 -25.18
N VAL A 628 31.68 -19.40 -26.47
CA VAL A 628 31.56 -20.81 -26.90
C VAL A 628 32.73 -21.64 -26.35
N ALA A 629 33.97 -21.15 -26.46
CA ALA A 629 35.14 -21.82 -25.92
C ALA A 629 35.09 -21.95 -24.39
N GLN A 630 34.62 -20.91 -23.67
CA GLN A 630 34.45 -20.96 -22.21
C GLN A 630 33.44 -22.02 -21.78
N LYS A 631 32.36 -22.21 -22.55
CA LYS A 631 31.34 -23.22 -22.26
C LYS A 631 31.79 -24.64 -22.60
N LEU A 632 32.45 -24.83 -23.74
CA LEU A 632 32.91 -26.14 -24.21
C LEU A 632 34.21 -26.61 -23.52
N LYS A 633 35.05 -25.68 -23.04
CA LYS A 633 36.35 -25.95 -22.40
C LYS A 633 37.23 -26.84 -23.28
N GLU A 634 37.74 -27.96 -22.74
CA GLU A 634 38.60 -28.92 -23.44
C GLU A 634 37.99 -29.43 -24.76
N ASN A 635 36.65 -29.49 -24.85
CA ASN A 635 35.97 -29.94 -26.07
C ASN A 635 36.15 -28.96 -27.26
N TYR A 636 36.55 -27.71 -26.98
CA TYR A 636 36.86 -26.73 -28.03
C TYR A 636 38.17 -27.04 -28.78
N LEU A 637 39.06 -27.89 -28.22
CA LEU A 637 40.34 -28.25 -28.86
C LEU A 637 40.16 -28.84 -30.27
N VAL A 638 39.07 -29.57 -30.51
CA VAL A 638 38.74 -30.17 -31.82
C VAL A 638 38.42 -29.12 -32.88
N LEU A 639 38.03 -27.91 -32.46
CA LEU A 639 37.61 -26.80 -33.31
C LEU A 639 38.75 -25.81 -33.57
N LEU A 640 39.77 -25.82 -32.72
CA LEU A 640 40.90 -24.89 -32.75
C LEU A 640 41.67 -24.87 -34.08
N PRO A 641 41.97 -26.01 -34.75
CA PRO A 641 42.69 -25.99 -36.04
C PRO A 641 41.98 -25.20 -37.13
N GLU A 642 40.64 -25.18 -37.12
CA GLU A 642 39.83 -24.42 -38.07
C GLU A 642 39.73 -22.93 -37.68
N SER A 643 39.84 -22.61 -36.38
CA SER A 643 39.79 -21.24 -35.87
C SER A 643 41.11 -20.45 -36.04
N ILE A 644 42.26 -21.11 -36.01
CA ILE A 644 43.59 -20.47 -36.06
C ILE A 644 43.77 -19.57 -37.31
N PRO A 645 43.46 -20.01 -38.55
CA PRO A 645 43.65 -19.16 -39.74
C PRO A 645 42.84 -17.86 -39.70
N PHE A 646 41.65 -17.89 -39.11
CA PHE A 646 40.80 -16.69 -38.98
C PHE A 646 41.33 -15.74 -37.90
N LEU A 647 41.83 -16.28 -36.79
CA LEU A 647 42.45 -15.48 -35.73
C LEU A 647 43.73 -14.80 -36.24
N ALA A 648 44.54 -15.51 -37.03
CA ALA A 648 45.76 -14.96 -37.63
C ALA A 648 45.45 -13.78 -38.57
N GLU A 649 44.40 -13.91 -39.40
CA GLU A 649 43.91 -12.82 -40.25
C GLU A 649 43.46 -11.58 -39.45
N LEU A 650 42.77 -11.79 -38.32
CA LEU A 650 42.29 -10.71 -37.45
C LEU A 650 43.38 -10.04 -36.61
N MET A 651 44.55 -10.66 -36.47
CA MET A 651 45.72 -10.00 -35.89
C MET A 651 46.28 -8.90 -36.79
N GLU A 652 45.90 -8.91 -38.08
CA GLU A 652 46.26 -7.89 -39.06
C GLU A 652 45.03 -7.05 -39.46
N ASP A 653 43.98 -6.99 -38.62
CA ASP A 653 42.75 -6.24 -38.91
C ASP A 653 43.00 -4.73 -39.01
N GLU A 654 42.34 -4.06 -39.96
CA GLU A 654 42.45 -2.61 -40.16
C GLU A 654 41.91 -1.79 -38.97
N CYS A 655 41.06 -2.38 -38.13
CA CYS A 655 40.47 -1.74 -36.96
C CYS A 655 41.20 -2.14 -35.67
N GLU A 656 41.85 -1.17 -35.02
CA GLU A 656 42.60 -1.36 -33.78
C GLU A 656 41.75 -2.02 -32.66
N GLU A 657 40.46 -1.68 -32.55
CA GLU A 657 39.56 -2.28 -31.54
C GLU A 657 39.39 -3.80 -31.76
N VAL A 658 39.32 -4.24 -33.01
CA VAL A 658 39.16 -5.64 -33.39
C VAL A 658 40.47 -6.40 -33.21
N GLU A 659 41.60 -5.80 -33.60
CA GLU A 659 42.94 -6.35 -33.42
C GLU A 659 43.22 -6.60 -31.93
N GLN A 660 43.00 -5.58 -31.08
CA GLN A 660 43.18 -5.70 -29.62
C GLN A 660 42.25 -6.77 -29.02
N GLN A 661 41.02 -6.89 -29.53
CA GLN A 661 40.09 -7.92 -29.08
C GLN A 661 40.52 -9.31 -29.55
N CYS A 662 41.11 -9.44 -30.73
CA CYS A 662 41.66 -10.71 -31.23
C CYS A 662 42.83 -11.17 -30.34
N GLN A 663 43.76 -10.27 -30.01
CA GLN A 663 44.86 -10.58 -29.08
C GLN A 663 44.34 -11.02 -27.70
N LYS A 664 43.33 -10.33 -27.16
CA LYS A 664 42.66 -10.74 -25.91
C LYS A 664 41.97 -12.11 -26.05
N THR A 665 41.34 -12.37 -27.19
CA THR A 665 40.68 -13.65 -27.49
C THR A 665 41.70 -14.80 -27.45
N ILE A 666 42.85 -14.64 -28.09
CA ILE A 666 43.93 -15.64 -28.08
C ILE A 666 44.41 -15.91 -26.65
N GLN A 667 44.70 -14.85 -25.88
CA GLN A 667 45.11 -14.99 -24.47
C GLN A 667 44.06 -15.70 -23.61
N GLN A 668 42.78 -15.40 -23.82
CA GLN A 668 41.70 -16.07 -23.09
C GLN A 668 41.54 -17.53 -23.50
N LEU A 669 41.70 -17.85 -24.79
CA LEU A 669 41.70 -19.23 -25.27
C LEU A 669 42.87 -20.03 -24.68
N GLU A 670 44.08 -19.46 -24.60
CA GLU A 670 45.22 -20.09 -23.92
C GLU A 670 44.90 -20.44 -22.46
N VAL A 671 44.26 -19.51 -21.73
CA VAL A 671 43.85 -19.73 -20.33
C VAL A 671 42.78 -20.81 -20.21
N ILE A 672 41.80 -20.84 -21.12
CA ILE A 672 40.71 -21.82 -21.10
C ILE A 672 41.21 -23.23 -21.43
N LEU A 673 42.14 -23.34 -22.38
CA LEU A 673 42.64 -24.61 -22.90
C LEU A 673 43.86 -25.13 -22.13
N GLY A 674 44.59 -24.26 -21.43
CA GLY A 674 45.77 -24.62 -20.63
C GLY A 674 47.05 -24.86 -21.44
N GLU A 675 47.06 -24.49 -22.72
CA GLU A 675 48.19 -24.67 -23.64
C GLU A 675 48.54 -23.35 -24.36
N PRO A 676 49.83 -23.07 -24.62
CA PRO A 676 50.22 -21.89 -25.38
C PRO A 676 49.81 -22.05 -26.84
N LEU A 677 49.08 -21.07 -27.37
CA LEU A 677 48.59 -21.08 -28.75
C LEU A 677 49.61 -20.47 -29.73
N GLN A 678 50.66 -19.82 -29.21
CA GLN A 678 51.74 -19.22 -30.01
C GLN A 678 52.47 -20.18 -30.95
N SER A 679 52.46 -21.49 -30.67
CA SER A 679 53.08 -22.50 -31.56
C SER A 679 52.28 -22.75 -32.84
N TYR A 680 51.05 -22.24 -32.92
CA TYR A 680 50.13 -22.43 -34.04
C TYR A 680 50.02 -21.20 -34.96
N PHE A 681 50.57 -20.05 -34.58
CA PHE A 681 50.50 -18.78 -35.31
C PHE A 681 51.78 -18.47 -36.09
#